data_AF-A0A2G9MEA9-F1
#
_entry.id   AF-A0A2G9MEA9-F1
#
_cell.length_a   1.000
_cell.length_b   1.000
_cell.length_c   1.000
_cell.angle_alpha   90.00
_cell.angle_beta   90.00
_cell.angle_gamma   90.00
#
_symmetry.space_group_name_H-M   'P 1'
#
loop_
_entity.id
_entity.type
_entity.pdbx_description
1 polymer ?
#
loop_
_entity_poly.entity_id
_entity_poly.type
_entity_poly.pdbx_seq_one_letter_code
_entity_poly.pdbx_strand_id
1 'polypeptide(L)'
;MKRDENMKEEQAETIRKLAASNFLFLVLFALLMLINLNFVSAELNYTTGEAVYTDYSWDDTYTNSNFTISAWVYPKSSGVLPIIYRPFSYSLRINSDGRLEFRFNNGTNFSSTGSIEQNNWTFVAVSYNGSSVNLYIGTNNKTFVPYSRGYYNSTGAFEVIIGKDAFNYFNGTIDEVKIFNKYLDENQIRFLYYIHLIKLSFEQWILNILQGGIEFGLSYFYSISITDLANNLNFTDIITVSGNIAPAFGEMNYTPNSSGVLDPGVVLTVRANITDVDNNFETAVFQWKNYTAEWGNATNISMNNLSEISVQTIFNASFIPTYESNYSYRIWTNDTQGSVGISNITNVSVFLDCTWVLDYNDFSATSGFVENKFIGNISINNTGDINYANNNCTLDFRLSYDLAEGRIYFGDDYIKPTYSNSLEVGQNRTIGTNATFLTELNEESVVISVSEFRGRSETALRNITASLVTNPGGPYLYQKIVSTPTYVYLTPGTFALSAYLRNVAGNDTDSNTAFNVSFNWSLPSDWSVSEGNASLNYSNLSDSQWNYNNVNITFDATNLGSMSPGSYTLYTYAYGHNSSGAIVNHSGGRTILTEEATVILSCYNVSDGVTITVCGSLDGDYVASNGTTTTTVTTVTSGGGGAAAKYAKSEGTFELVRGGKQEFDLEIKNKYPDDMKNVKVSVTGINSEFIEFEPSVIDKIKSSSSGKIKVKITAPSYFSESEYRLVFYIEGYLVSGYNENPFTEKKIIILKILEVDRTQSTKFLEDSREMLEKMRKKEYNTKEIEKLLVEIEFAYNQTDFGVVKNNYERVKILYDSSVLSDKLMKDLNEKIADAEKYGISVNEARKLVNLAESAFLRGGYETSVARLKEAQLAYALETKGEFGLAYYVRKKPLETGGVALLAGLAVFGSSVFLRKKILNARLRVLEEEEKLLIGLMKVIQKECFEQGKLSMDEYGNAMTQYETRLNMVIQDKISTETKLANLMRLKGGKEKSLKEEAARLKELMKKTQKLYFSGSKIETRIYENMLRSYSERLSEVEEKLATIDAQKTLRARGFKI
;
A
#
# COMPACT_ATOMS: atom_id res chain seq x y z
N MET A 1 -29.62 27.06 -9.68
CA MET A 1 -30.79 27.49 -8.86
C MET A 1 -31.72 26.35 -8.51
N LYS A 2 -32.58 25.79 -9.39
CA LYS A 2 -33.44 24.63 -9.02
C LYS A 2 -32.68 23.32 -8.71
N ARG A 3 -31.46 23.15 -9.23
CA ARG A 3 -30.61 21.96 -8.97
C ARG A 3 -29.85 22.05 -7.63
N ASP A 4 -29.62 23.26 -7.13
CA ASP A 4 -28.94 23.51 -5.84
C ASP A 4 -29.88 23.38 -4.63
N GLU A 5 -31.19 23.58 -4.84
CA GLU A 5 -32.21 23.36 -3.81
C GLU A 5 -32.45 21.87 -3.58
N ASN A 6 -32.50 21.05 -4.63
CA ASN A 6 -32.65 19.60 -4.51
C ASN A 6 -31.46 18.93 -3.81
N MET A 7 -30.22 19.37 -4.06
CA MET A 7 -29.04 18.83 -3.34
C MET A 7 -29.02 19.19 -1.85
N LYS A 8 -29.53 20.36 -1.47
CA LYS A 8 -29.64 20.76 -0.06
C LYS A 8 -30.72 19.98 0.69
N GLU A 9 -31.79 19.62 -0.01
CA GLU A 9 -32.88 18.82 0.54
C GLU A 9 -32.46 17.35 0.74
N GLU A 10 -31.71 16.79 -0.21
CA GLU A 10 -31.17 15.43 -0.14
C GLU A 10 -30.07 15.27 0.93
N GLN A 11 -29.20 16.28 1.10
CA GLN A 11 -28.23 16.32 2.20
C GLN A 11 -28.90 16.48 3.58
N ALA A 12 -29.98 17.25 3.67
CA ALA A 12 -30.74 17.41 4.92
C ALA A 12 -31.51 16.13 5.31
N GLU A 13 -31.98 15.36 4.34
CA GLU A 13 -32.64 14.07 4.58
C GLU A 13 -31.66 12.99 5.05
N THR A 14 -30.43 13.01 4.51
CA THR A 14 -29.36 12.09 4.91
C THR A 14 -28.90 12.34 6.35
N ILE A 15 -28.77 13.61 6.75
CA ILE A 15 -28.43 14.01 8.13
C ILE A 15 -29.54 13.65 9.12
N ARG A 16 -30.82 13.75 8.72
CA ARG A 16 -31.97 13.31 9.53
C ARG A 16 -32.01 11.79 9.73
N LYS A 17 -31.64 11.01 8.70
CA LYS A 17 -31.54 9.53 8.79
C LYS A 17 -30.36 9.09 9.68
N LEU A 18 -29.22 9.80 9.63
CA LEU A 18 -28.06 9.53 10.49
C LEU A 18 -28.35 9.84 11.98
N ALA A 19 -29.05 10.93 12.25
CA ALA A 19 -29.45 11.31 13.62
C ALA A 19 -30.49 10.35 14.23
N ALA A 20 -31.40 9.82 13.40
CA ALA A 20 -32.39 8.82 13.83
C ALA A 20 -31.74 7.44 14.14
N SER A 21 -30.71 7.05 13.39
CA SER A 21 -29.95 5.81 13.61
C SER A 21 -29.15 5.84 14.92
N ASN A 22 -28.44 6.94 15.20
CA ASN A 22 -27.68 7.11 16.45
C ASN A 22 -28.59 7.22 17.69
N PHE A 23 -29.80 7.77 17.55
CA PHE A 23 -30.78 7.82 18.63
C PHE A 23 -31.38 6.45 18.94
N LEU A 24 -31.60 5.61 17.90
CA LEU A 24 -32.06 4.23 18.07
C LEU A 24 -31.00 3.34 18.74
N PHE A 25 -29.71 3.56 18.42
CA PHE A 25 -28.58 2.85 19.01
C PHE A 25 -28.39 3.16 20.49
N LEU A 26 -28.56 4.42 20.90
CA LEU A 26 -28.53 4.85 22.30
C LEU A 26 -29.71 4.30 23.13
N VAL A 27 -30.88 4.15 22.51
CA VAL A 27 -32.06 3.54 23.14
C VAL A 27 -31.92 2.02 23.24
N LEU A 28 -31.29 1.35 22.26
CA LEU A 28 -30.99 -0.08 22.30
C LEU A 28 -29.92 -0.43 23.34
N PHE A 29 -28.88 0.40 23.46
CA PHE A 29 -27.79 0.23 24.44
C PHE A 29 -28.30 0.39 25.89
N ALA A 30 -29.26 1.30 26.10
CA ALA A 30 -29.95 1.45 27.39
C ALA A 30 -30.92 0.28 27.71
N LEU A 31 -31.43 -0.42 26.69
CA LEU A 31 -32.30 -1.59 26.85
C LEU A 31 -31.50 -2.88 27.12
N LEU A 32 -30.30 -3.03 26.55
CA LEU A 32 -29.42 -4.19 26.75
C LEU A 32 -28.80 -4.26 28.16
N MET A 33 -28.63 -3.11 28.83
CA MET A 33 -28.15 -3.02 30.21
C MET A 33 -29.14 -3.56 31.27
N LEU A 34 -30.33 -4.03 30.88
CA LEU A 34 -31.41 -4.45 31.79
C LEU A 34 -31.69 -5.96 31.82
N ILE A 35 -30.94 -6.80 31.10
CA ILE A 35 -31.19 -8.25 31.02
C ILE A 35 -29.95 -9.04 31.48
N ASN A 36 -29.94 -9.44 32.75
CA ASN A 36 -29.00 -10.45 33.27
C ASN A 36 -29.65 -11.85 33.15
N LEU A 37 -29.07 -12.72 32.32
CA LEU A 37 -29.39 -14.15 32.23
C LEU A 37 -28.14 -14.94 32.65
N ASN A 38 -28.19 -15.55 33.83
CA ASN A 38 -27.16 -16.48 34.29
C ASN A 38 -27.39 -17.87 33.67
N PHE A 39 -26.37 -18.42 33.01
CA PHE A 39 -26.26 -19.85 32.71
C PHE A 39 -25.46 -20.55 33.82
N VAL A 40 -25.95 -21.70 34.26
CA VAL A 40 -25.27 -22.62 35.19
C VAL A 40 -24.65 -23.73 34.35
N SER A 41 -23.34 -23.95 34.45
CA SER A 41 -22.68 -25.21 34.07
C SER A 41 -22.34 -25.98 35.35
N ALA A 42 -22.67 -27.27 35.36
CA ALA A 42 -22.47 -28.17 36.47
C ALA A 42 -21.02 -28.69 36.52
N GLU A 43 -20.44 -28.77 37.72
CA GLU A 43 -19.27 -29.61 38.01
C GLU A 43 -19.50 -30.40 39.30
N LEU A 44 -18.99 -31.63 39.28
CA LEU A 44 -19.17 -32.69 40.27
C LEU A 44 -18.57 -32.31 41.62
N ASN A 45 -19.44 -32.16 42.62
CA ASN A 45 -19.09 -31.89 44.01
C ASN A 45 -18.90 -33.20 44.78
N TYR A 46 -17.67 -33.50 45.23
CA TYR A 46 -17.48 -34.40 46.37
C TYR A 46 -17.82 -33.62 47.64
N THR A 47 -19.08 -33.70 48.06
CA THR A 47 -19.57 -33.18 49.34
C THR A 47 -19.75 -34.33 50.32
N THR A 48 -18.68 -34.77 50.94
CA THR A 48 -18.72 -35.39 52.28
C THR A 48 -17.35 -35.23 52.91
N GLY A 49 -17.30 -34.63 54.10
CA GLY A 49 -16.09 -34.49 54.90
C GLY A 49 -15.58 -35.82 55.43
N GLU A 50 -15.00 -36.65 54.57
CA GLU A 50 -14.14 -37.77 54.92
C GLU A 50 -12.79 -37.55 54.25
N ALA A 51 -11.78 -37.19 55.05
CA ALA A 51 -10.39 -37.22 54.62
C ALA A 51 -10.01 -38.67 54.33
N VAL A 52 -9.51 -38.95 53.12
CA VAL A 52 -8.91 -40.24 52.81
C VAL A 52 -7.62 -40.38 53.62
N TYR A 53 -7.58 -41.36 54.52
CA TYR A 53 -6.38 -41.84 55.18
C TYR A 53 -5.57 -42.67 54.18
N THR A 54 -4.31 -42.30 53.95
CA THR A 54 -3.30 -43.22 53.42
C THR A 54 -2.14 -43.26 54.38
N ASP A 55 -2.08 -44.31 55.20
CA ASP A 55 -0.88 -44.65 55.97
C ASP A 55 0.20 -45.06 54.97
N TYR A 56 1.13 -44.15 54.71
CA TYR A 56 2.41 -44.51 54.12
C TYR A 56 3.49 -44.34 55.18
N SER A 57 3.88 -45.45 55.82
CA SER A 57 5.09 -45.48 56.64
C SER A 57 6.29 -45.37 55.71
N TRP A 58 6.85 -44.17 55.56
CA TRP A 58 8.15 -44.01 54.95
C TRP A 58 9.23 -44.39 55.97
N ASP A 59 10.12 -45.29 55.56
CA ASP A 59 11.35 -45.62 56.29
C ASP A 59 12.20 -44.35 56.47
N ASP A 60 12.53 -44.05 57.73
CA ASP A 60 12.85 -42.71 58.23
C ASP A 60 14.34 -42.38 58.16
N THR A 61 15.04 -42.86 57.12
CA THR A 61 16.51 -42.79 57.08
C THR A 61 17.11 -41.61 56.30
N TYR A 62 16.33 -40.80 55.56
CA TYR A 62 16.91 -39.80 54.63
C TYR A 62 16.22 -38.43 54.54
N THR A 63 15.86 -37.77 55.65
CA THR A 63 15.41 -36.34 55.61
C THR A 63 16.21 -35.37 56.48
N ASN A 64 17.44 -35.71 56.84
CA ASN A 64 18.25 -34.91 57.78
C ASN A 64 19.16 -33.84 57.16
N SER A 65 18.96 -33.43 55.89
CA SER A 65 19.76 -32.31 55.36
C SER A 65 19.06 -31.43 54.32
N ASN A 66 18.35 -31.99 53.33
CA ASN A 66 17.80 -31.22 52.21
C ASN A 66 16.48 -31.87 51.74
N PHE A 67 15.42 -31.10 51.49
CA PHE A 67 14.16 -31.64 50.96
C PHE A 67 13.39 -30.60 50.14
N THR A 68 12.43 -31.06 49.34
CA THR A 68 11.48 -30.20 48.62
C THR A 68 10.09 -30.80 48.68
N ILE A 69 9.07 -29.97 48.89
CA ILE A 69 7.66 -30.36 48.88
C ILE A 69 6.93 -29.48 47.87
N SER A 70 6.08 -30.05 47.03
CA SER A 70 5.19 -29.30 46.13
C SER A 70 3.78 -29.87 46.09
N ALA A 71 2.78 -29.02 45.84
CA ALA A 71 1.39 -29.42 45.66
C ALA A 71 0.62 -28.37 44.84
N TRP A 72 -0.45 -28.79 44.19
CA TRP A 72 -1.51 -27.91 43.69
C TRP A 72 -2.61 -27.79 44.75
N VAL A 73 -3.08 -26.58 45.03
CA VAL A 73 -4.10 -26.33 46.06
C VAL A 73 -5.23 -25.45 45.53
N TYR A 74 -6.46 -25.74 45.95
CA TYR A 74 -7.67 -24.99 45.61
C TYR A 74 -8.46 -24.69 46.90
N PRO A 75 -8.15 -23.62 47.63
CA PRO A 75 -8.81 -23.29 48.89
C PRO A 75 -10.21 -22.71 48.64
N LYS A 76 -11.25 -23.23 49.32
CA LYS A 76 -12.65 -22.76 49.21
C LYS A 76 -13.07 -21.80 50.33
N SER A 77 -12.24 -21.60 51.34
CA SER A 77 -12.54 -20.69 52.46
C SER A 77 -11.32 -19.94 52.98
N SER A 78 -11.53 -18.83 53.67
CA SER A 78 -10.48 -18.13 54.45
C SER A 78 -10.26 -18.81 55.80
N GLY A 79 -9.02 -18.81 56.28
CA GLY A 79 -8.65 -19.35 57.59
C GLY A 79 -7.27 -19.98 57.56
N VAL A 80 -6.88 -20.65 58.65
CA VAL A 80 -5.66 -21.47 58.65
C VAL A 80 -5.99 -22.80 57.97
N LEU A 81 -5.41 -23.03 56.79
CA LEU A 81 -5.65 -24.22 55.96
C LEU A 81 -4.36 -25.05 55.85
N PRO A 82 -4.22 -26.15 56.60
CA PRO A 82 -3.03 -27.01 56.54
C PRO A 82 -2.97 -27.81 55.24
N ILE A 83 -1.88 -27.69 54.49
CA ILE A 83 -1.67 -28.42 53.22
C ILE A 83 -0.96 -29.74 53.53
N ILE A 84 0.17 -29.67 54.22
CA ILE A 84 0.93 -30.83 54.72
C ILE A 84 1.35 -30.57 56.16
N TYR A 85 1.21 -31.56 57.02
CA TYR A 85 1.61 -31.51 58.41
C TYR A 85 2.36 -32.79 58.79
N ARG A 86 3.58 -32.64 59.27
CA ARG A 86 4.30 -33.71 59.94
C ARG A 86 4.35 -33.39 61.44
N PRO A 87 3.62 -34.14 62.29
CA PRO A 87 3.56 -33.88 63.71
C PRO A 87 4.95 -33.72 64.34
N PHE A 88 5.08 -32.73 65.21
CA PHE A 88 6.32 -32.39 65.92
C PHE A 88 7.54 -32.03 65.05
N SER A 89 7.40 -31.93 63.72
CA SER A 89 8.50 -31.64 62.79
C SER A 89 8.25 -30.34 62.01
N TYR A 90 7.39 -30.37 60.99
CA TYR A 90 7.11 -29.22 60.13
C TYR A 90 5.66 -29.17 59.65
N SER A 91 5.21 -28.00 59.21
CA SER A 91 3.89 -27.78 58.63
C SER A 91 3.97 -26.80 57.46
N LEU A 92 3.40 -27.18 56.31
CA LEU A 92 3.10 -26.29 55.19
C LEU A 92 1.61 -26.00 55.20
N ARG A 93 1.23 -24.72 55.24
CA ARG A 93 -0.17 -24.31 55.38
C ARG A 93 -0.43 -22.93 54.79
N ILE A 94 -1.69 -22.61 54.54
CA ILE A 94 -2.14 -21.25 54.23
C ILE A 94 -2.58 -20.62 55.55
N ASN A 95 -2.07 -19.44 55.88
CA ASN A 95 -2.43 -18.74 57.11
C ASN A 95 -3.71 -17.90 56.92
N SER A 96 -4.28 -17.39 58.01
CA SER A 96 -5.54 -16.62 58.01
C SER A 96 -5.55 -15.36 57.13
N ASP A 97 -4.36 -14.83 56.82
CA ASP A 97 -4.13 -13.70 55.91
C ASP A 97 -3.97 -14.13 54.43
N GLY A 98 -4.17 -15.42 54.13
CA GLY A 98 -4.06 -16.01 52.80
C GLY A 98 -2.63 -16.31 52.37
N ARG A 99 -1.61 -16.04 53.19
CA ARG A 99 -0.20 -16.27 52.84
C ARG A 99 0.20 -17.73 53.02
N LEU A 100 1.07 -18.23 52.14
CA LEU A 100 1.70 -19.54 52.29
C LEU A 100 2.70 -19.47 53.44
N GLU A 101 2.59 -20.39 54.39
CA GLU A 101 3.39 -20.42 55.59
C GLU A 101 4.02 -21.81 55.76
N PHE A 102 5.33 -21.83 56.00
CA PHE A 102 6.05 -23.03 56.42
C PHE A 102 6.54 -22.86 57.84
N ARG A 103 6.20 -23.80 58.72
CA ARG A 103 6.54 -23.78 60.13
C ARG A 103 7.39 -24.96 60.50
N PHE A 104 8.41 -24.72 61.32
CA PHE A 104 9.04 -25.77 62.11
C PHE A 104 8.43 -25.80 63.52
N ASN A 105 8.44 -26.97 64.15
CA ASN A 105 7.87 -27.15 65.50
C ASN A 105 8.64 -26.41 66.62
N ASN A 106 9.81 -25.84 66.31
CA ASN A 106 10.57 -24.99 67.24
C ASN A 106 10.03 -23.54 67.36
N GLY A 107 8.91 -23.23 66.70
CA GLY A 107 8.29 -21.91 66.70
C GLY A 107 8.76 -20.96 65.59
N THR A 108 9.61 -21.44 64.66
CA THR A 108 10.06 -20.65 63.50
C THR A 108 9.04 -20.76 62.36
N ASN A 109 8.54 -19.61 61.89
CA ASN A 109 7.57 -19.54 60.80
C ASN A 109 8.15 -18.70 59.65
N PHE A 110 8.04 -19.21 58.43
CA PHE A 110 8.36 -18.51 57.19
C PHE A 110 7.06 -18.26 56.45
N SER A 111 6.80 -17.02 56.07
CA SER A 111 5.58 -16.66 55.33
C SER A 111 5.95 -16.04 53.99
N SER A 112 5.19 -16.37 52.94
CA SER A 112 5.31 -15.75 51.63
C SER A 112 4.94 -14.27 51.66
N THR A 113 5.40 -13.52 50.66
CA THR A 113 4.99 -12.13 50.44
C THR A 113 3.62 -12.03 49.77
N GLY A 114 3.32 -12.95 48.84
CA GLY A 114 2.04 -13.06 48.14
C GLY A 114 1.00 -13.90 48.91
N SER A 115 -0.27 -13.66 48.63
CA SER A 115 -1.43 -14.41 49.13
C SER A 115 -2.00 -15.33 48.07
N ILE A 116 -2.53 -16.49 48.50
CA ILE A 116 -3.24 -17.46 47.66
C ILE A 116 -4.71 -17.06 47.64
N GLU A 117 -5.26 -16.90 46.45
CA GLU A 117 -6.68 -16.55 46.25
C GLU A 117 -7.59 -17.76 46.48
N GLN A 118 -8.79 -17.51 46.99
CA GLN A 118 -9.80 -18.55 47.12
C GLN A 118 -10.43 -18.89 45.77
N ASN A 119 -10.89 -20.13 45.64
CA ASN A 119 -11.54 -20.65 44.45
C ASN A 119 -10.66 -20.59 43.18
N ASN A 120 -9.33 -20.64 43.36
CA ASN A 120 -8.37 -20.65 42.26
C ASN A 120 -7.29 -21.71 42.50
N TRP A 121 -6.93 -22.47 41.46
CA TRP A 121 -5.83 -23.45 41.55
C TRP A 121 -4.51 -22.71 41.62
N THR A 122 -3.73 -23.00 42.66
CA THR A 122 -2.43 -22.38 42.87
C THR A 122 -1.38 -23.45 43.11
N PHE A 123 -0.26 -23.37 42.39
CA PHE A 123 0.89 -24.23 42.64
C PHE A 123 1.70 -23.67 43.81
N VAL A 124 1.99 -24.52 44.79
CA VAL A 124 2.79 -24.15 45.96
C VAL A 124 3.95 -25.12 46.13
N ALA A 125 5.11 -24.59 46.52
CA ALA A 125 6.25 -25.42 46.86
C ALA A 125 7.12 -24.81 47.96
N VAL A 126 7.87 -25.66 48.66
CA VAL A 126 8.89 -25.29 49.62
C VAL A 126 10.14 -26.12 49.37
N SER A 127 11.30 -25.47 49.23
CA SER A 127 12.60 -26.14 49.11
C SER A 127 13.51 -25.76 50.28
N TYR A 128 14.14 -26.76 50.89
CA TYR A 128 15.07 -26.62 52.00
C TYR A 128 16.41 -27.26 51.66
N ASN A 129 17.50 -26.49 51.77
CA ASN A 129 18.86 -26.96 51.44
C ASN A 129 19.76 -27.19 52.68
N GLY A 130 19.19 -27.25 53.88
CA GLY A 130 19.95 -27.40 55.12
C GLY A 130 20.34 -26.07 55.79
N SER A 131 20.24 -24.95 55.06
CA SER A 131 20.59 -23.61 55.55
C SER A 131 19.53 -22.54 55.27
N SER A 132 18.62 -22.81 54.34
CA SER A 132 17.62 -21.85 53.86
C SER A 132 16.33 -22.53 53.40
N VAL A 133 15.21 -21.83 53.56
CA VAL A 133 13.87 -22.24 53.13
C VAL A 133 13.39 -21.26 52.06
N ASN A 134 13.05 -21.77 50.89
CA ASN A 134 12.44 -20.97 49.83
C ASN A 134 10.98 -21.38 49.68
N LEU A 135 10.08 -20.40 49.69
CA LEU A 135 8.65 -20.59 49.45
C LEU A 135 8.28 -20.08 48.07
N TYR A 136 7.47 -20.88 47.41
CA TYR A 136 7.14 -20.75 46.00
C TYR A 136 5.61 -20.74 45.88
N ILE A 137 5.06 -19.65 45.33
CA ILE A 137 3.64 -19.53 44.96
C ILE A 137 3.62 -19.19 43.47
N GLY A 138 2.98 -20.04 42.67
CA GLY A 138 2.85 -19.85 41.23
C GLY A 138 1.40 -19.67 40.80
N THR A 139 1.08 -18.46 40.31
CA THR A 139 0.00 -18.18 39.36
C THR A 139 0.53 -17.15 38.35
N ASN A 140 0.69 -17.53 37.08
CA ASN A 140 1.10 -16.70 35.91
C ASN A 140 2.21 -15.62 36.02
N ASN A 141 2.89 -15.35 37.16
CA ASN A 141 3.99 -14.39 37.27
C ASN A 141 4.95 -14.62 38.47
N LYS A 142 6.24 -14.55 38.16
CA LYS A 142 7.43 -14.96 38.93
C LYS A 142 7.79 -14.00 40.08
N THR A 143 7.82 -14.49 41.33
CA THR A 143 8.74 -14.00 42.36
C THR A 143 9.04 -15.12 43.35
N PHE A 144 10.33 -15.44 43.49
CA PHE A 144 10.84 -16.39 44.46
C PHE A 144 11.76 -15.64 45.42
N VAL A 145 11.38 -15.55 46.68
CA VAL A 145 12.18 -14.86 47.70
C VAL A 145 12.82 -15.92 48.58
N PRO A 146 14.14 -16.14 48.48
CA PRO A 146 14.84 -16.99 49.41
C PRO A 146 14.96 -16.29 50.76
N TYR A 147 14.62 -16.99 51.84
CA TYR A 147 14.95 -16.57 53.20
C TYR A 147 15.77 -17.67 53.88
N SER A 148 17.02 -17.36 54.22
CA SER A 148 17.95 -18.28 54.86
C SER A 148 18.03 -18.08 56.37
N ARG A 149 17.77 -19.15 57.15
CA ARG A 149 18.13 -19.28 58.58
C ARG A 149 18.20 -20.76 58.97
N GLY A 150 19.18 -21.12 59.80
CA GLY A 150 19.51 -22.49 60.20
C GLY A 150 18.50 -23.18 61.13
N TYR A 151 18.58 -24.52 61.18
CA TYR A 151 17.63 -25.45 61.82
C TYR A 151 18.23 -26.23 63.00
N TYR A 152 17.36 -26.69 63.92
CA TYR A 152 17.65 -27.68 64.97
C TYR A 152 16.59 -28.79 64.99
N ASN A 153 17.07 -30.02 65.20
CA ASN A 153 16.40 -31.31 65.06
C ASN A 153 15.20 -31.51 66.03
N SER A 154 14.16 -32.20 65.57
CA SER A 154 13.28 -33.00 66.43
C SER A 154 13.15 -34.41 65.87
N THR A 155 13.47 -35.38 66.73
CA THR A 155 13.30 -36.82 66.50
C THR A 155 11.87 -37.24 66.84
N GLY A 156 11.21 -37.88 65.89
CA GLY A 156 9.93 -38.56 66.10
C GLY A 156 9.38 -39.14 64.80
N ALA A 157 9.19 -40.45 64.76
CA ALA A 157 8.52 -41.13 63.66
C ALA A 157 7.02 -40.83 63.74
N PHE A 158 6.58 -39.83 62.97
CA PHE A 158 5.18 -39.49 62.81
C PHE A 158 4.82 -39.42 61.33
N GLU A 159 3.63 -39.94 61.03
CA GLU A 159 3.05 -39.96 59.69
C GLU A 159 2.93 -38.55 59.11
N VAL A 160 3.18 -38.42 57.81
CA VAL A 160 2.91 -37.19 57.08
C VAL A 160 1.42 -37.12 56.79
N ILE A 161 0.79 -36.05 57.21
CA ILE A 161 -0.65 -35.83 57.10
C ILE A 161 -0.91 -34.75 56.05
N ILE A 162 -1.80 -35.03 55.10
CA ILE A 162 -2.21 -34.07 54.06
C ILE A 162 -3.60 -33.51 54.42
N GLY A 163 -3.79 -32.20 54.27
CA GLY A 163 -5.11 -31.57 54.39
C GLY A 163 -5.66 -31.41 55.81
N LYS A 164 -4.89 -31.68 56.87
CA LYS A 164 -5.26 -31.38 58.27
C LYS A 164 -4.03 -31.16 59.15
N ASP A 165 -4.19 -30.40 60.24
CA ASP A 165 -3.24 -30.35 61.36
C ASP A 165 -3.96 -30.74 62.67
N ALA A 166 -3.34 -30.51 63.83
CA ALA A 166 -3.92 -30.86 65.12
C ALA A 166 -5.25 -30.13 65.46
N PHE A 167 -5.54 -29.00 64.80
CA PHE A 167 -6.66 -28.11 65.15
C PHE A 167 -7.51 -27.67 63.95
N ASN A 168 -6.99 -27.79 62.72
CA ASN A 168 -7.56 -27.22 61.50
C ASN A 168 -7.64 -28.25 60.37
N TYR A 169 -8.54 -28.01 59.43
CA TYR A 169 -8.73 -28.82 58.24
C TYR A 169 -8.59 -27.95 56.99
N PHE A 170 -8.03 -28.52 55.92
CA PHE A 170 -8.03 -27.90 54.61
C PHE A 170 -9.43 -28.00 54.02
N ASN A 171 -10.03 -26.84 53.77
CA ASN A 171 -11.33 -26.75 53.12
C ASN A 171 -11.11 -26.39 51.64
N GLY A 172 -11.09 -27.41 50.78
CA GLY A 172 -10.74 -27.28 49.38
C GLY A 172 -10.27 -28.61 48.78
N THR A 173 -9.61 -28.55 47.62
CA THR A 173 -8.95 -29.72 46.99
C THR A 173 -7.43 -29.53 46.95
N ILE A 174 -6.70 -30.63 47.09
CA ILE A 174 -5.23 -30.70 46.97
C ILE A 174 -4.91 -31.78 45.94
N ASP A 175 -3.99 -31.49 45.03
CA ASP A 175 -3.57 -32.43 43.96
C ASP A 175 -2.04 -32.42 43.78
N GLU A 176 -1.52 -33.47 43.14
CA GLU A 176 -0.10 -33.70 42.83
C GLU A 176 0.91 -33.41 43.96
N VAL A 177 0.65 -33.93 45.15
CA VAL A 177 1.59 -33.79 46.27
C VAL A 177 2.87 -34.59 46.00
N LYS A 178 4.02 -33.90 45.92
CA LYS A 178 5.34 -34.50 45.67
C LYS A 178 6.30 -34.12 46.81
N ILE A 179 7.03 -35.10 47.33
CA ILE A 179 8.05 -34.92 48.37
C ILE A 179 9.38 -35.49 47.86
N PHE A 180 10.41 -34.66 47.85
CA PHE A 180 11.76 -35.01 47.42
C PHE A 180 12.71 -34.97 48.61
N ASN A 181 13.60 -35.95 48.72
CA ASN A 181 14.71 -35.98 49.68
C ASN A 181 15.93 -35.14 49.23
N LYS A 182 15.72 -34.15 48.35
CA LYS A 182 16.74 -33.24 47.84
C LYS A 182 16.20 -31.83 47.71
N TYR A 183 17.11 -30.86 47.75
CA TYR A 183 16.82 -29.49 47.40
C TYR A 183 16.65 -29.36 45.88
N LEU A 184 15.53 -28.79 45.42
CA LEU A 184 15.33 -28.39 44.03
C LEU A 184 15.56 -26.89 43.88
N ASP A 185 16.31 -26.52 42.85
CA ASP A 185 16.52 -25.12 42.48
C ASP A 185 15.28 -24.52 41.78
N GLU A 186 15.32 -23.21 41.54
CA GLU A 186 14.23 -22.47 40.91
C GLU A 186 13.79 -23.05 39.55
N ASN A 187 14.75 -23.45 38.71
CA ASN A 187 14.45 -23.97 37.38
C ASN A 187 13.79 -25.35 37.46
N GLN A 188 14.23 -26.18 38.40
CA GLN A 188 13.62 -27.49 38.67
C GLN A 188 12.21 -27.36 39.26
N ILE A 189 11.97 -26.38 40.12
CA ILE A 189 10.63 -26.08 40.64
C ILE A 189 9.72 -25.56 39.52
N ARG A 190 10.25 -24.70 38.64
CA ARG A 190 9.54 -24.23 37.45
C ARG A 190 9.22 -25.38 36.48
N PHE A 191 10.11 -26.36 36.38
CA PHE A 191 9.85 -27.58 35.62
C PHE A 191 8.70 -28.41 36.23
N LEU A 192 8.64 -28.54 37.56
CA LEU A 192 7.51 -29.19 38.25
C LEU A 192 6.17 -28.46 38.04
N TYR A 193 6.19 -27.15 37.83
CA TYR A 193 4.99 -26.37 37.53
C TYR A 193 4.42 -26.66 36.13
N TYR A 194 5.27 -26.87 35.13
CA TYR A 194 4.84 -27.09 33.73
C TYR A 194 4.57 -28.57 33.37
N ILE A 195 4.94 -29.50 34.24
CA ILE A 195 4.86 -30.94 33.97
C ILE A 195 3.79 -31.62 34.80
N HIS A 196 2.90 -32.30 34.08
CA HIS A 196 1.85 -33.14 34.64
C HIS A 196 2.11 -34.56 34.18
N LEU A 197 2.17 -35.48 35.16
CA LEU A 197 2.42 -36.89 34.89
C LEU A 197 1.13 -37.65 35.19
N ILE A 198 0.41 -38.03 34.14
CA ILE A 198 -0.90 -38.69 34.27
C ILE A 198 -0.70 -40.18 34.15
N LYS A 199 -1.04 -40.92 35.21
CA LYS A 199 -1.08 -42.37 35.18
C LYS A 199 -2.43 -42.82 34.60
N LEU A 200 -2.42 -43.38 33.39
CA LEU A 200 -3.64 -43.90 32.75
C LEU A 200 -3.95 -45.34 33.19
N SER A 201 -2.90 -46.14 33.43
CA SER A 201 -3.04 -47.54 33.86
C SER A 201 -1.84 -47.97 34.70
N PHE A 202 -1.80 -49.23 35.15
CA PHE A 202 -0.68 -49.74 35.93
C PHE A 202 0.66 -49.72 35.17
N GLU A 203 0.61 -49.72 33.83
CA GLU A 203 1.77 -49.81 32.94
C GLU A 203 1.94 -48.60 32.02
N GLN A 204 0.96 -47.68 31.95
CA GLN A 204 0.99 -46.55 31.02
C GLN A 204 0.98 -45.21 31.76
N TRP A 205 2.01 -44.42 31.45
CA TRP A 205 2.18 -43.05 31.92
C TRP A 205 2.18 -42.10 30.72
N ILE A 206 1.44 -41.01 30.82
CA ILE A 206 1.51 -39.90 29.88
C ILE A 206 2.29 -38.76 30.54
N LEU A 207 3.32 -38.28 29.83
CA LEU A 207 4.02 -37.06 30.16
C LEU A 207 3.40 -35.92 29.33
N ASN A 208 2.70 -35.00 30.01
CA ASN A 208 2.21 -33.77 29.39
C ASN A 208 3.16 -32.61 29.73
N ILE A 209 3.72 -31.99 28.70
CA ILE A 209 4.55 -30.79 28.81
C ILE A 209 3.77 -29.63 28.20
N LEU A 210 3.38 -28.64 29.01
CA LEU A 210 2.77 -27.41 28.53
C LEU A 210 3.87 -26.38 28.23
N GLN A 211 4.25 -26.27 26.96
CA GLN A 211 5.15 -25.21 26.50
C GLN A 211 4.33 -23.95 26.17
N GLY A 212 4.47 -22.91 27.00
CA GLY A 212 4.01 -21.56 26.66
C GLY A 212 5.05 -20.79 25.86
N GLY A 213 4.61 -19.79 25.08
CA GLY A 213 5.49 -18.85 24.39
C GLY A 213 6.19 -19.41 23.15
N ILE A 214 5.48 -20.20 22.33
CA ILE A 214 5.93 -20.58 20.99
C ILE A 214 5.89 -19.32 20.11
N GLU A 215 7.05 -18.89 19.59
CA GLU A 215 7.17 -17.71 18.73
C GLU A 215 6.87 -18.09 17.26
N PHE A 216 6.30 -17.14 16.53
CA PHE A 216 5.91 -17.31 15.12
C PHE A 216 7.13 -17.67 14.25
N GLY A 217 6.99 -18.70 13.42
CA GLY A 217 8.03 -19.14 12.47
C GLY A 217 9.28 -19.80 13.07
N LEU A 218 9.31 -20.10 14.38
CA LEU A 218 10.39 -20.87 15.00
C LEU A 218 10.04 -22.35 15.14
N SER A 219 11.05 -23.22 15.00
CA SER A 219 10.92 -24.66 15.23
C SER A 219 11.54 -25.06 16.57
N TYR A 220 10.79 -25.84 17.35
CA TYR A 220 11.15 -26.33 18.67
C TYR A 220 11.38 -27.83 18.61
N PHE A 221 12.49 -28.27 19.19
CA PHE A 221 12.94 -29.67 19.15
C PHE A 221 12.89 -30.28 20.55
N TYR A 222 12.19 -31.41 20.69
CA TYR A 222 12.03 -32.12 21.95
C TYR A 222 12.60 -33.53 21.86
N SER A 223 13.34 -33.95 22.88
CA SER A 223 13.75 -35.34 23.08
C SER A 223 13.66 -35.70 24.57
N ILE A 224 13.29 -36.95 24.86
CA ILE A 224 13.18 -37.48 26.22
C ILE A 224 14.28 -38.52 26.42
N SER A 225 14.98 -38.42 27.55
CA SER A 225 15.99 -39.39 27.97
C SER A 225 15.55 -40.11 29.24
N ILE A 226 15.72 -41.44 29.28
CA ILE A 226 15.50 -42.25 30.48
C ILE A 226 16.86 -42.80 30.94
N THR A 227 17.12 -42.71 32.25
CA THR A 227 18.34 -43.22 32.88
C THR A 227 18.00 -44.24 33.96
N ASP A 228 18.68 -45.39 33.97
CA ASP A 228 18.56 -46.35 35.07
C ASP A 228 19.51 -46.04 36.24
N LEU A 229 19.38 -46.78 37.35
CA LEU A 229 20.24 -46.67 38.54
C LEU A 229 21.71 -47.04 38.28
N ALA A 230 22.02 -47.65 37.13
CA ALA A 230 23.36 -47.99 36.68
C ALA A 230 23.94 -46.98 35.66
N ASN A 231 23.28 -45.83 35.46
CA ASN A 231 23.63 -44.77 34.50
C ASN A 231 23.51 -45.17 33.01
N ASN A 232 22.78 -46.22 32.65
CA ASN A 232 22.47 -46.50 31.25
C ASN A 232 21.41 -45.52 30.73
N LEU A 233 21.62 -44.96 29.55
CA LEU A 233 20.78 -43.91 28.94
C LEU A 233 20.10 -44.43 27.67
N ASN A 234 18.81 -44.10 27.49
CA ASN A 234 18.10 -44.26 26.22
C ASN A 234 17.32 -43.00 25.86
N PHE A 235 17.21 -42.67 24.57
CA PHE A 235 16.58 -41.45 24.05
C PHE A 235 15.41 -41.77 23.12
N THR A 236 14.42 -40.88 23.08
CA THR A 236 13.41 -40.86 22.02
C THR A 236 13.91 -40.14 20.77
N ASP A 237 13.23 -40.33 19.65
CA ASP A 237 13.41 -39.49 18.46
C ASP A 237 13.12 -38.02 18.76
N ILE A 238 13.69 -37.13 17.93
CA ILE A 238 13.49 -35.68 18.03
C ILE A 238 12.11 -35.34 17.45
N ILE A 239 11.23 -34.83 18.30
CA ILE A 239 9.93 -34.28 17.89
C ILE A 239 10.12 -32.81 17.52
N THR A 240 9.72 -32.43 16.31
CA THR A 240 9.75 -31.03 15.86
C THR A 240 8.35 -30.43 15.95
N VAL A 241 8.24 -29.28 16.60
CA VAL A 241 7.01 -28.48 16.69
C VAL A 241 7.31 -27.10 16.12
N SER A 242 6.66 -26.72 15.04
CA SER A 242 6.84 -25.40 14.42
C SER A 242 5.74 -24.44 14.89
N GLY A 243 6.14 -23.20 15.18
CA GLY A 243 5.21 -22.11 15.44
C GLY A 243 4.50 -21.68 14.16
N ASN A 244 3.24 -21.28 14.28
CA ASN A 244 2.38 -20.87 13.17
C ASN A 244 3.03 -19.79 12.28
N ILE A 245 2.84 -19.90 10.96
CA ILE A 245 3.38 -18.97 9.95
C ILE A 245 2.23 -18.28 9.22
N ALA A 246 2.30 -16.95 9.11
CA ALA A 246 1.28 -16.19 8.38
C ALA A 246 1.25 -16.57 6.88
N PRO A 247 0.07 -16.53 6.22
CA PRO A 247 -0.03 -16.83 4.80
C PRO A 247 0.84 -15.90 3.94
N ALA A 248 1.60 -16.47 3.01
CA ALA A 248 2.50 -15.76 2.10
C ALA A 248 1.86 -15.54 0.72
N PHE A 249 2.36 -14.56 -0.02
CA PHE A 249 1.84 -14.17 -1.34
C PHE A 249 2.82 -14.59 -2.45
N GLY A 250 2.32 -15.31 -3.44
CA GLY A 250 3.00 -15.59 -4.69
C GLY A 250 2.72 -14.52 -5.75
N GLU A 251 2.59 -14.95 -7.01
CA GLU A 251 2.28 -14.06 -8.13
C GLU A 251 0.88 -13.44 -8.01
N MET A 252 0.79 -12.14 -8.28
CA MET A 252 -0.45 -11.36 -8.24
C MET A 252 -0.63 -10.61 -9.55
N ASN A 253 -1.69 -10.92 -10.28
CA ASN A 253 -1.99 -10.34 -11.59
C ASN A 253 -3.40 -9.74 -11.59
N TYR A 254 -3.64 -8.72 -12.41
CA TYR A 254 -4.95 -8.12 -12.59
C TYR A 254 -5.32 -8.03 -14.07
N THR A 255 -6.63 -8.04 -14.34
CA THR A 255 -7.19 -7.99 -15.70
C THR A 255 -8.40 -7.04 -15.71
N PRO A 256 -8.51 -6.14 -16.71
CA PRO A 256 -7.54 -5.85 -17.78
C PRO A 256 -6.25 -5.18 -17.25
N ASN A 257 -5.13 -5.31 -17.99
CA ASN A 257 -3.82 -4.74 -17.62
C ASN A 257 -3.30 -3.69 -18.62
N SER A 258 -4.04 -3.42 -19.69
CA SER A 258 -3.74 -2.41 -20.70
C SER A 258 -4.45 -1.10 -20.37
N SER A 259 -3.76 0.03 -20.49
CA SER A 259 -4.34 1.36 -20.21
C SER A 259 -5.61 1.63 -21.01
N GLY A 260 -5.65 1.29 -22.30
CA GLY A 260 -6.79 1.57 -23.19
C GLY A 260 -8.04 0.71 -22.99
N VAL A 261 -8.12 -0.06 -21.91
CA VAL A 261 -9.35 -0.75 -21.48
C VAL A 261 -9.61 -0.49 -19.99
N LEU A 262 -8.74 0.28 -19.35
CA LEU A 262 -8.71 0.44 -17.91
C LEU A 262 -9.42 1.74 -17.56
N ASP A 263 -10.74 1.70 -17.70
CA ASP A 263 -11.60 2.88 -17.70
C ASP A 263 -12.60 2.88 -16.54
N PRO A 264 -13.12 4.06 -16.15
CA PRO A 264 -14.20 4.15 -15.18
C PRO A 264 -15.43 3.35 -15.63
N GLY A 265 -15.86 2.41 -14.79
CA GLY A 265 -17.01 1.53 -15.04
C GLY A 265 -16.65 0.14 -15.52
N VAL A 266 -15.38 -0.14 -15.84
CA VAL A 266 -14.90 -1.47 -16.24
C VAL A 266 -14.60 -2.32 -15.00
N VAL A 267 -14.95 -3.61 -15.05
CA VAL A 267 -14.69 -4.55 -13.93
C VAL A 267 -13.21 -4.94 -13.93
N LEU A 268 -12.47 -4.55 -12.90
CA LEU A 268 -11.09 -4.98 -12.70
C LEU A 268 -11.07 -6.21 -11.79
N THR A 269 -10.53 -7.32 -12.29
CA THR A 269 -10.41 -8.59 -11.57
C THR A 269 -8.96 -8.86 -11.20
N VAL A 270 -8.69 -9.01 -9.90
CA VAL A 270 -7.39 -9.34 -9.33
C VAL A 270 -7.37 -10.82 -8.98
N ARG A 271 -6.31 -11.51 -9.40
CA ARG A 271 -6.03 -12.91 -9.09
C ARG A 271 -4.74 -13.01 -8.28
N ALA A 272 -4.77 -13.75 -7.19
CA ALA A 272 -3.61 -13.94 -6.31
C ALA A 272 -3.42 -15.41 -5.94
N ASN A 273 -2.18 -15.86 -5.98
CA ASN A 273 -1.77 -17.15 -5.44
C ASN A 273 -1.30 -16.95 -3.98
N ILE A 274 -1.99 -17.54 -3.02
CA ILE A 274 -1.69 -17.42 -1.59
C ILE A 274 -1.22 -18.79 -1.09
N THR A 275 -0.10 -18.81 -0.37
CA THR A 275 0.50 -20.04 0.14
C THR A 275 0.51 -20.06 1.66
N ASP A 276 0.04 -21.17 2.24
CA ASP A 276 -0.04 -21.39 3.68
C ASP A 276 0.55 -22.77 3.99
N VAL A 277 1.75 -22.80 4.57
CA VAL A 277 2.51 -24.04 4.79
C VAL A 277 1.86 -24.90 5.88
N ASP A 278 1.17 -24.26 6.83
CA ASP A 278 0.49 -24.92 7.96
C ASP A 278 -0.91 -25.43 7.57
N ASN A 279 -1.37 -25.11 6.35
CA ASN A 279 -2.65 -25.52 5.77
C ASN A 279 -3.85 -25.15 6.67
N ASN A 280 -3.75 -24.00 7.34
CA ASN A 280 -4.72 -23.50 8.31
C ASN A 280 -5.32 -22.14 7.91
N PHE A 281 -5.22 -21.81 6.62
CA PHE A 281 -5.77 -20.62 5.98
C PHE A 281 -7.27 -20.45 6.27
N GLU A 282 -7.70 -19.24 6.62
CA GLU A 282 -9.09 -18.94 6.98
C GLU A 282 -9.75 -17.98 5.98
N THR A 283 -9.18 -16.78 5.79
CA THR A 283 -9.81 -15.73 4.98
C THR A 283 -8.81 -14.91 4.16
N ALA A 284 -9.24 -14.49 2.98
CA ALA A 284 -8.59 -13.47 2.16
C ALA A 284 -9.57 -12.33 1.88
N VAL A 285 -9.10 -11.11 2.14
CA VAL A 285 -9.85 -9.87 1.93
C VAL A 285 -9.06 -8.98 0.98
N PHE A 286 -9.67 -8.67 -0.15
CA PHE A 286 -9.19 -7.67 -1.09
C PHE A 286 -9.54 -6.28 -0.58
N GLN A 287 -8.53 -5.44 -0.37
CA GLN A 287 -8.69 -4.06 0.07
C GLN A 287 -8.26 -3.11 -1.04
N TRP A 288 -9.14 -2.21 -1.46
CA TRP A 288 -8.80 -1.21 -2.46
C TRP A 288 -9.27 0.18 -2.02
N LYS A 289 -8.55 1.20 -2.49
CA LYS A 289 -8.81 2.59 -2.14
C LYS A 289 -8.41 3.51 -3.29
N ASN A 290 -8.88 4.74 -3.23
CA ASN A 290 -8.28 5.82 -4.01
C ASN A 290 -6.83 6.04 -3.52
N TYR A 291 -5.91 6.33 -4.44
CA TYR A 291 -4.48 6.53 -4.17
C TYR A 291 -4.24 7.50 -3.00
N THR A 292 -5.02 8.58 -2.91
CA THR A 292 -4.90 9.62 -1.87
C THR A 292 -5.58 9.29 -0.54
N ALA A 293 -6.40 8.24 -0.47
CA ALA A 293 -7.10 7.87 0.75
C ALA A 293 -6.20 7.07 1.70
N GLU A 294 -6.47 7.11 3.01
CA GLU A 294 -5.80 6.23 3.98
C GLU A 294 -6.37 4.81 3.95
N TRP A 295 -5.55 3.81 4.29
CA TRP A 295 -5.98 2.40 4.33
C TRP A 295 -7.11 2.11 5.32
N GLY A 296 -7.30 2.94 6.35
CA GLY A 296 -8.44 2.84 7.26
C GLY A 296 -9.79 3.10 6.59
N ASN A 297 -9.80 3.76 5.43
CA ASN A 297 -10.99 4.03 4.61
C ASN A 297 -11.06 3.16 3.34
N ALA A 298 -10.24 2.10 3.26
CA ALA A 298 -10.27 1.19 2.12
C ALA A 298 -11.58 0.39 2.09
N THR A 299 -12.04 0.08 0.87
CA THR A 299 -13.18 -0.81 0.67
C THR A 299 -12.68 -2.25 0.72
N ASN A 300 -13.33 -3.07 1.56
CA ASN A 300 -12.96 -4.47 1.78
C ASN A 300 -13.95 -5.39 1.06
N ILE A 301 -13.42 -6.33 0.28
CA ILE A 301 -14.19 -7.34 -0.47
C ILE A 301 -13.62 -8.71 -0.12
N SER A 302 -14.45 -9.68 0.28
CA SER A 302 -13.95 -11.05 0.47
C SER A 302 -13.60 -11.67 -0.87
N MET A 303 -12.43 -12.31 -0.97
CA MET A 303 -12.04 -12.97 -2.21
C MET A 303 -12.78 -14.32 -2.36
N ASN A 304 -13.08 -14.70 -3.61
CA ASN A 304 -13.63 -16.00 -3.92
C ASN A 304 -12.49 -17.00 -4.18
N ASN A 305 -12.63 -18.20 -3.63
CA ASN A 305 -11.67 -19.28 -3.83
C ASN A 305 -11.93 -19.98 -5.18
N LEU A 306 -10.87 -20.19 -5.97
CA LEU A 306 -10.91 -20.88 -7.26
C LEU A 306 -10.28 -22.28 -7.23
N SER A 307 -9.59 -22.66 -6.16
CA SER A 307 -8.94 -23.97 -6.00
C SER A 307 -9.36 -24.65 -4.70
N GLU A 308 -9.05 -25.94 -4.55
CA GLU A 308 -9.18 -26.58 -3.24
C GLU A 308 -8.24 -25.90 -2.24
N ILE A 309 -8.69 -25.71 -0.99
CA ILE A 309 -7.86 -25.12 0.06
C ILE A 309 -6.74 -26.11 0.36
N SER A 310 -5.52 -25.72 0.02
CA SER A 310 -4.31 -26.51 0.23
C SER A 310 -3.14 -25.57 0.56
N VAL A 311 -1.92 -26.12 0.60
CA VAL A 311 -0.69 -25.33 0.77
C VAL A 311 -0.60 -24.15 -0.20
N GLN A 312 -1.19 -24.26 -1.40
CA GLN A 312 -1.37 -23.14 -2.32
C GLN A 312 -2.85 -23.03 -2.69
N THR A 313 -3.39 -21.82 -2.59
CA THR A 313 -4.80 -21.53 -2.87
C THR A 313 -4.93 -20.28 -3.74
N ILE A 314 -5.68 -20.37 -4.84
CA ILE A 314 -5.84 -19.29 -5.80
C ILE A 314 -7.15 -18.56 -5.53
N PHE A 315 -7.05 -17.25 -5.32
CA PHE A 315 -8.20 -16.37 -5.05
C PHE A 315 -8.41 -15.38 -6.18
N ASN A 316 -9.67 -14.96 -6.36
CA ASN A 316 -9.99 -13.77 -7.15
C ASN A 316 -10.94 -12.81 -6.44
N ALA A 317 -10.83 -11.53 -6.77
CA ALA A 317 -11.79 -10.51 -6.38
C ALA A 317 -11.88 -9.46 -7.48
N SER A 318 -13.03 -8.82 -7.58
CA SER A 318 -13.26 -7.80 -8.60
C SER A 318 -13.80 -6.52 -7.97
N PHE A 319 -13.39 -5.37 -8.49
CA PHE A 319 -13.96 -4.07 -8.14
C PHE A 319 -14.19 -3.22 -9.39
N ILE A 320 -15.07 -2.22 -9.26
CA ILE A 320 -15.45 -1.33 -10.37
C ILE A 320 -15.03 0.10 -9.97
N PRO A 321 -13.95 0.65 -10.52
CA PRO A 321 -13.65 2.08 -10.39
C PRO A 321 -14.77 2.89 -11.06
N THR A 322 -15.28 3.93 -10.41
CA THR A 322 -16.46 4.68 -10.89
C THR A 322 -16.12 6.05 -11.47
N TYR A 323 -14.89 6.53 -11.26
CA TYR A 323 -14.42 7.82 -11.74
C TYR A 323 -12.93 7.74 -12.06
N GLU A 324 -12.43 8.70 -12.84
CA GLU A 324 -11.02 8.77 -13.24
C GLU A 324 -10.13 9.09 -12.04
N SER A 325 -9.24 8.17 -11.69
CA SER A 325 -8.32 8.31 -10.57
C SER A 325 -7.27 7.22 -10.56
N ASN A 326 -6.21 7.47 -9.81
CA ASN A 326 -5.31 6.40 -9.38
C ASN A 326 -5.95 5.63 -8.23
N TYR A 327 -5.95 4.31 -8.32
CA TYR A 327 -6.39 3.40 -7.28
C TYR A 327 -5.21 2.59 -6.75
N SER A 328 -5.24 2.24 -5.47
CA SER A 328 -4.27 1.35 -4.85
C SER A 328 -5.01 0.17 -4.23
N TYR A 329 -4.50 -1.04 -4.41
CA TYR A 329 -5.04 -2.23 -3.76
C TYR A 329 -3.97 -3.06 -3.07
N ARG A 330 -4.40 -3.85 -2.08
CA ARG A 330 -3.61 -4.87 -1.38
C ARG A 330 -4.53 -6.00 -0.93
N ILE A 331 -3.95 -7.14 -0.61
CA ILE A 331 -4.67 -8.30 -0.08
C ILE A 331 -4.26 -8.50 1.38
N TRP A 332 -5.26 -8.71 2.21
CA TRP A 332 -5.12 -9.02 3.63
C TRP A 332 -5.57 -10.46 3.85
N THR A 333 -4.76 -11.28 4.50
CA THR A 333 -5.05 -12.69 4.78
C THR A 333 -5.02 -12.94 6.28
N ASN A 334 -5.82 -13.91 6.71
CA ASN A 334 -5.82 -14.42 8.07
C ASN A 334 -5.90 -15.94 8.07
N ASP A 335 -5.20 -16.56 9.01
CA ASP A 335 -5.35 -17.98 9.32
C ASP A 335 -6.26 -18.20 10.53
N THR A 336 -6.59 -19.46 10.79
CA THR A 336 -7.47 -19.87 11.90
C THR A 336 -6.88 -19.59 13.29
N GLN A 337 -5.59 -19.29 13.39
CA GLN A 337 -4.88 -18.93 14.63
C GLN A 337 -4.68 -17.42 14.79
N GLY A 338 -5.14 -16.62 13.82
CA GLY A 338 -5.11 -15.16 13.86
C GLY A 338 -3.82 -14.51 13.34
N SER A 339 -2.93 -15.25 12.67
CA SER A 339 -1.77 -14.61 12.02
C SER A 339 -2.18 -13.96 10.71
N VAL A 340 -1.65 -12.75 10.51
CA VAL A 340 -2.05 -11.88 9.41
C VAL A 340 -0.94 -11.73 8.38
N GLY A 341 -1.27 -11.94 7.11
CA GLY A 341 -0.43 -11.58 5.96
C GLY A 341 -0.96 -10.33 5.25
N ILE A 342 -0.06 -9.43 4.81
CA ILE A 342 -0.42 -8.26 3.99
C ILE A 342 0.46 -8.23 2.75
N SER A 343 -0.15 -8.15 1.57
CA SER A 343 0.57 -8.08 0.29
C SER A 343 1.21 -6.71 0.05
N ASN A 344 2.14 -6.66 -0.91
CA ASN A 344 2.64 -5.39 -1.45
C ASN A 344 1.50 -4.57 -2.08
N ILE A 345 1.63 -3.25 -2.03
CA ILE A 345 0.65 -2.31 -2.60
C ILE A 345 0.85 -2.21 -4.11
N THR A 346 -0.22 -2.46 -4.87
CA THR A 346 -0.22 -2.27 -6.33
C THR A 346 -1.04 -1.05 -6.68
N ASN A 347 -0.51 -0.18 -7.55
CA ASN A 347 -1.16 1.04 -8.02
C ASN A 347 -1.66 0.84 -9.46
N VAL A 348 -2.88 1.28 -9.72
CA VAL A 348 -3.56 1.17 -11.01
C VAL A 348 -4.13 2.54 -11.38
N SER A 349 -3.79 3.02 -12.58
CA SER A 349 -4.25 4.32 -13.09
C SER A 349 -5.45 4.13 -13.99
N VAL A 350 -6.64 4.59 -13.56
CA VAL A 350 -7.89 4.48 -14.32
C VAL A 350 -8.25 5.85 -14.89
N PHE A 351 -8.06 6.06 -16.19
CA PHE A 351 -8.35 7.31 -16.89
C PHE A 351 -8.90 7.01 -18.27
N LEU A 352 -9.81 7.86 -18.76
CA LEU A 352 -10.26 7.80 -20.14
C LEU A 352 -9.10 8.23 -21.04
N ASP A 353 -8.85 7.47 -22.09
CA ASP A 353 -7.77 7.73 -23.03
C ASP A 353 -8.23 7.80 -24.48
N CYS A 354 -7.36 8.32 -25.32
CA CYS A 354 -7.58 8.37 -26.76
C CYS A 354 -6.44 7.66 -27.48
N THR A 355 -6.52 6.33 -27.47
CA THR A 355 -5.49 5.44 -28.01
C THR A 355 -5.90 4.78 -29.32
N TRP A 356 -4.91 4.32 -30.06
CA TRP A 356 -5.11 3.51 -31.26
C TRP A 356 -3.97 2.52 -31.43
N VAL A 357 -4.29 1.41 -32.09
CA VAL A 357 -3.36 0.32 -32.39
C VAL A 357 -3.17 0.24 -33.90
N LEU A 358 -1.92 -0.01 -34.29
CA LEU A 358 -1.52 -0.24 -35.67
C LEU A 358 -1.09 -1.70 -35.78
N ASP A 359 -1.93 -2.51 -36.41
CA ASP A 359 -1.61 -3.89 -36.75
C ASP A 359 -1.21 -3.95 -38.22
N TYR A 360 -0.17 -4.70 -38.53
CA TYR A 360 0.31 -4.84 -39.90
C TYR A 360 0.73 -6.28 -40.16
N ASN A 361 0.21 -6.84 -41.25
CA ASN A 361 0.53 -8.19 -41.69
C ASN A 361 1.30 -8.09 -43.02
N ASP A 362 2.26 -8.99 -43.19
CA ASP A 362 2.96 -9.27 -44.45
C ASP A 362 3.98 -8.24 -44.97
N PHE A 363 4.34 -7.19 -44.22
CA PHE A 363 5.41 -6.22 -44.57
C PHE A 363 6.84 -6.77 -44.47
N SER A 364 7.05 -8.00 -44.93
CA SER A 364 8.35 -8.63 -45.05
C SER A 364 9.03 -8.26 -46.39
N ALA A 365 10.28 -8.69 -46.59
CA ALA A 365 11.02 -8.40 -47.82
C ALA A 365 10.34 -8.98 -49.07
N THR A 366 9.79 -8.15 -49.94
CA THR A 366 9.06 -8.60 -51.13
C THR A 366 9.91 -8.39 -52.38
N SER A 367 9.95 -9.38 -53.28
CA SER A 367 10.65 -9.26 -54.56
C SER A 367 9.72 -8.97 -55.73
N GLY A 368 10.21 -8.22 -56.72
CA GLY A 368 9.53 -7.94 -57.99
C GLY A 368 10.46 -7.32 -59.03
N PHE A 369 9.98 -7.19 -60.27
CA PHE A 369 10.73 -6.56 -61.36
C PHE A 369 9.80 -5.84 -62.33
N VAL A 370 9.93 -4.51 -62.41
CA VAL A 370 9.12 -3.65 -63.30
C VAL A 370 7.61 -3.96 -63.20
N GLU A 371 7.13 -4.16 -61.98
CA GLU A 371 5.74 -4.50 -61.70
C GLU A 371 5.22 -3.76 -60.47
N ASN A 372 3.89 -3.65 -60.35
CA ASN A 372 3.22 -3.20 -59.13
C ASN A 372 2.67 -4.42 -58.40
N LYS A 373 3.12 -4.65 -57.17
CA LYS A 373 2.83 -5.89 -56.42
C LYS A 373 2.43 -5.56 -54.99
N PHE A 374 1.51 -6.36 -54.46
CA PHE A 374 1.07 -6.27 -53.07
C PHE A 374 2.19 -6.61 -52.09
N ILE A 375 2.37 -5.77 -51.06
CA ILE A 375 3.44 -5.90 -50.06
C ILE A 375 2.93 -6.06 -48.62
N GLY A 376 1.64 -5.85 -48.35
CA GLY A 376 1.08 -6.03 -47.00
C GLY A 376 -0.18 -5.23 -46.71
N ASN A 377 -0.83 -5.55 -45.60
CA ASN A 377 -2.04 -4.88 -45.13
C ASN A 377 -1.75 -4.08 -43.86
N ILE A 378 -2.20 -2.82 -43.83
CA ILE A 378 -2.16 -1.93 -42.66
C ILE A 378 -3.54 -1.88 -42.05
N SER A 379 -3.70 -2.29 -40.80
CA SER A 379 -4.94 -2.19 -40.04
C SER A 379 -4.80 -1.18 -38.91
N ILE A 380 -5.64 -0.15 -38.93
CA ILE A 380 -5.71 0.89 -37.91
C ILE A 380 -6.96 0.63 -37.09
N ASN A 381 -6.81 0.43 -35.78
CA ASN A 381 -7.92 0.21 -34.86
C ASN A 381 -7.97 1.34 -33.81
N ASN A 382 -9.11 2.05 -33.73
CA ASN A 382 -9.31 3.09 -32.73
C ASN A 382 -9.77 2.45 -31.41
N THR A 383 -8.88 2.42 -30.42
CA THR A 383 -9.09 1.76 -29.12
C THR A 383 -9.44 2.73 -28.00
N GLY A 384 -9.53 4.03 -28.27
CA GLY A 384 -9.80 5.04 -27.25
C GLY A 384 -11.27 5.09 -26.82
N ASP A 385 -11.59 6.04 -25.95
CA ASP A 385 -12.90 6.11 -25.31
C ASP A 385 -13.89 7.08 -25.96
N ILE A 386 -15.15 6.63 -26.06
CA ILE A 386 -16.23 7.45 -26.60
C ILE A 386 -16.53 8.68 -25.74
N ASN A 387 -16.24 8.60 -24.43
CA ASN A 387 -16.46 9.70 -23.48
C ASN A 387 -15.24 10.61 -23.31
N TYR A 388 -14.16 10.39 -24.08
CA TYR A 388 -12.99 11.24 -24.03
C TYR A 388 -13.33 12.69 -24.43
N ALA A 389 -12.86 13.65 -23.64
CA ALA A 389 -13.31 15.05 -23.71
C ALA A 389 -13.10 15.73 -25.08
N ASN A 390 -12.10 15.29 -25.85
CA ASN A 390 -11.80 15.84 -27.17
C ASN A 390 -12.54 15.06 -28.28
N ASN A 391 -13.75 15.51 -28.63
CA ASN A 391 -14.51 15.01 -29.79
C ASN A 391 -14.74 13.49 -29.79
N ASN A 392 -15.07 12.90 -28.63
CA ASN A 392 -15.38 11.48 -28.46
C ASN A 392 -14.32 10.54 -29.04
N CYS A 393 -13.03 10.94 -28.97
CA CYS A 393 -11.89 10.24 -29.55
C CYS A 393 -12.07 9.81 -31.02
N THR A 394 -12.75 10.62 -31.86
CA THR A 394 -12.73 10.37 -33.31
C THR A 394 -11.36 10.77 -33.87
N LEU A 395 -10.66 9.85 -34.55
CA LEU A 395 -9.28 10.04 -35.02
C LEU A 395 -9.22 10.13 -36.55
N ASP A 396 -8.40 11.03 -37.08
CA ASP A 396 -8.17 11.15 -38.53
C ASP A 396 -6.72 10.73 -38.84
N PHE A 397 -6.53 9.77 -39.75
CA PHE A 397 -5.18 9.30 -40.08
C PHE A 397 -4.71 9.80 -41.44
N ARG A 398 -3.40 10.07 -41.50
CA ARG A 398 -2.68 10.47 -42.70
C ARG A 398 -1.51 9.52 -42.88
N LEU A 399 -1.49 8.82 -44.01
CA LEU A 399 -0.45 7.88 -44.39
C LEU A 399 0.53 8.56 -45.33
N SER A 400 1.81 8.39 -45.05
CA SER A 400 2.92 8.86 -45.88
C SER A 400 3.98 7.77 -45.97
N TYR A 401 4.93 7.94 -46.88
CA TYR A 401 6.12 7.09 -46.99
C TYR A 401 7.35 7.96 -47.27
N ASP A 402 8.55 7.40 -47.32
CA ASP A 402 9.81 8.13 -47.57
C ASP A 402 10.22 8.12 -49.06
N LEU A 403 9.92 7.06 -49.82
CA LEU A 403 10.20 6.94 -51.26
C LEU A 403 9.46 7.99 -52.15
N ALA A 404 9.92 8.16 -53.40
CA ALA A 404 9.30 9.09 -54.37
C ALA A 404 7.81 8.79 -54.62
N GLU A 405 7.01 9.82 -54.92
CA GLU A 405 5.58 9.65 -55.18
C GLU A 405 5.32 8.68 -56.34
N GLY A 406 4.30 7.82 -56.22
CA GLY A 406 4.02 6.74 -57.17
C GLY A 406 4.80 5.45 -56.89
N ARG A 407 5.66 5.41 -55.85
CA ARG A 407 6.36 4.19 -55.45
C ARG A 407 5.53 3.25 -54.59
N ILE A 408 4.69 3.80 -53.72
CA ILE A 408 3.79 3.07 -52.81
C ILE A 408 2.35 3.51 -53.06
N TYR A 409 1.44 2.53 -53.03
CA TYR A 409 0.01 2.71 -53.22
C TYR A 409 -0.71 2.23 -51.96
N PHE A 410 -1.62 3.06 -51.43
CA PHE A 410 -2.52 2.71 -50.33
C PHE A 410 -3.91 2.45 -50.93
N GLY A 411 -4.30 1.19 -51.06
CA GLY A 411 -5.41 0.78 -51.91
C GLY A 411 -5.07 1.08 -53.38
N ASP A 412 -5.87 1.95 -54.01
CA ASP A 412 -5.64 2.41 -55.38
C ASP A 412 -4.97 3.79 -55.45
N ASP A 413 -4.79 4.47 -54.31
CA ASP A 413 -4.25 5.84 -54.25
C ASP A 413 -2.72 5.84 -54.16
N TYR A 414 -2.08 6.62 -55.03
CA TYR A 414 -0.63 6.82 -55.05
C TYR A 414 -0.17 8.16 -54.48
N ILE A 415 -1.13 9.01 -54.10
CA ILE A 415 -0.90 10.40 -53.70
C ILE A 415 -0.15 10.44 -52.38
N LYS A 416 0.97 11.17 -52.34
CA LYS A 416 1.81 11.29 -51.15
C LYS A 416 1.68 12.68 -50.53
N PRO A 417 1.10 12.84 -49.32
CA PRO A 417 0.50 11.82 -48.44
C PRO A 417 -1.00 11.57 -48.72
N THR A 418 -1.45 10.35 -48.41
CA THR A 418 -2.85 9.91 -48.56
C THR A 418 -3.62 10.14 -47.26
N TYR A 419 -4.85 10.61 -47.35
CA TYR A 419 -5.75 10.76 -46.20
C TYR A 419 -6.64 9.53 -46.07
N SER A 420 -6.75 8.99 -44.86
CA SER A 420 -7.85 8.08 -44.54
C SER A 420 -8.98 8.84 -43.86
N ASN A 421 -10.18 8.27 -43.89
CA ASN A 421 -11.36 8.87 -43.27
C ASN A 421 -11.27 8.83 -41.74
N SER A 422 -12.09 9.65 -41.09
CA SER A 422 -12.28 9.66 -39.65
C SER A 422 -12.71 8.29 -39.13
N LEU A 423 -12.00 7.76 -38.14
CA LEU A 423 -12.33 6.52 -37.43
C LEU A 423 -12.97 6.85 -36.08
N GLU A 424 -14.22 6.41 -35.92
CA GLU A 424 -14.91 6.46 -34.63
C GLU A 424 -14.35 5.40 -33.67
N VAL A 425 -14.64 5.56 -32.38
CA VAL A 425 -14.22 4.63 -31.32
C VAL A 425 -14.72 3.21 -31.59
N GLY A 426 -13.82 2.23 -31.47
CA GLY A 426 -14.10 0.80 -31.69
C GLY A 426 -14.17 0.38 -33.16
N GLN A 427 -13.96 1.31 -34.11
CA GLN A 427 -13.86 0.98 -35.52
C GLN A 427 -12.44 0.61 -35.91
N ASN A 428 -12.33 -0.36 -36.82
CA ASN A 428 -11.08 -0.73 -37.46
C ASN A 428 -11.13 -0.45 -38.97
N ARG A 429 -9.95 -0.21 -39.56
CA ARG A 429 -9.81 0.00 -41.00
C ARG A 429 -8.56 -0.68 -41.50
N THR A 430 -8.73 -1.59 -42.46
CA THR A 430 -7.63 -2.22 -43.17
C THR A 430 -7.42 -1.59 -44.54
N ILE A 431 -6.17 -1.30 -44.88
CA ILE A 431 -5.72 -0.68 -46.13
C ILE A 431 -4.67 -1.62 -46.73
N GLY A 432 -4.95 -2.16 -47.92
CA GLY A 432 -3.97 -2.94 -48.66
C GLY A 432 -2.91 -2.04 -49.28
N THR A 433 -1.66 -2.48 -49.32
CA THR A 433 -0.55 -1.69 -49.84
C THR A 433 0.19 -2.40 -50.95
N ASN A 434 0.42 -1.68 -52.06
CA ASN A 434 1.20 -2.17 -53.19
C ASN A 434 2.44 -1.29 -53.39
N ALA A 435 3.50 -1.87 -53.94
CA ALA A 435 4.74 -1.17 -54.26
C ALA A 435 5.19 -1.43 -55.71
N THR A 436 5.82 -0.44 -56.31
CA THR A 436 6.43 -0.55 -57.64
C THR A 436 7.93 -0.84 -57.57
N PHE A 437 8.36 -1.81 -58.37
CA PHE A 437 9.75 -2.28 -58.46
C PHE A 437 10.50 -1.59 -59.61
N LEU A 438 11.81 -1.44 -59.43
CA LEU A 438 12.68 -0.71 -60.37
C LEU A 438 13.05 -1.58 -61.59
N THR A 439 13.86 -1.00 -62.48
CA THR A 439 14.39 -1.65 -63.69
C THR A 439 15.78 -2.26 -63.52
N GLU A 440 16.45 -2.01 -62.39
CA GLU A 440 17.79 -2.51 -62.08
C GLU A 440 17.80 -3.24 -60.73
N LEU A 441 18.78 -4.14 -60.54
CA LEU A 441 18.95 -4.86 -59.28
C LEU A 441 19.16 -3.87 -58.13
N ASN A 442 18.22 -3.81 -57.20
CA ASN A 442 18.27 -2.89 -56.08
C ASN A 442 17.56 -3.48 -54.86
N GLU A 443 18.00 -3.08 -53.67
CA GLU A 443 17.35 -3.40 -52.41
C GLU A 443 17.17 -2.08 -51.65
N GLU A 444 15.92 -1.72 -51.39
CA GLU A 444 15.57 -0.48 -50.70
C GLU A 444 14.62 -0.77 -49.53
N SER A 445 14.79 -0.06 -48.43
CA SER A 445 13.83 -0.04 -47.34
C SER A 445 12.86 1.13 -47.53
N VAL A 446 11.59 0.89 -47.24
CA VAL A 446 10.55 1.91 -47.22
C VAL A 446 10.05 2.07 -45.79
N VAL A 447 9.96 3.33 -45.34
CA VAL A 447 9.35 3.69 -44.06
C VAL A 447 7.98 4.29 -44.34
N ILE A 448 6.94 3.55 -43.99
CA ILE A 448 5.54 4.00 -44.05
C ILE A 448 5.19 4.63 -42.70
N SER A 449 4.80 5.89 -42.73
CA SER A 449 4.41 6.66 -41.57
C SER A 449 2.89 6.80 -41.51
N VAL A 450 2.29 6.29 -40.43
CA VAL A 450 0.87 6.47 -40.10
C VAL A 450 0.79 7.51 -39.00
N SER A 451 0.30 8.70 -39.35
CA SER A 451 0.16 9.83 -38.42
C SER A 451 -1.30 10.10 -38.10
N GLU A 452 -1.59 10.40 -36.84
CA GLU A 452 -2.86 10.98 -36.43
C GLU A 452 -2.78 12.49 -36.70
N PHE A 453 -3.59 12.96 -37.64
CA PHE A 453 -3.44 14.30 -38.21
C PHE A 453 -3.92 15.42 -37.27
N ARG A 454 -4.81 15.13 -36.32
CA ARG A 454 -5.42 16.15 -35.46
C ARG A 454 -4.68 16.39 -34.14
N GLY A 455 -3.68 15.57 -33.80
CA GLY A 455 -2.98 15.61 -32.52
C GLY A 455 -3.89 15.32 -31.31
N ARG A 456 -4.91 14.46 -31.49
CA ARG A 456 -5.90 14.09 -30.46
C ARG A 456 -5.46 12.90 -29.62
N SER A 457 -4.71 11.97 -30.21
CA SER A 457 -4.15 10.83 -29.50
C SER A 457 -2.80 11.18 -28.87
N GLU A 458 -2.47 10.54 -27.75
CA GLU A 458 -1.12 10.60 -27.17
C GLU A 458 -0.06 10.01 -28.13
N THR A 459 -0.45 9.07 -28.99
CA THR A 459 0.41 8.52 -30.04
C THR A 459 0.17 9.23 -31.37
N ALA A 460 1.01 10.23 -31.67
CA ALA A 460 0.87 11.05 -32.87
C ALA A 460 1.29 10.33 -34.18
N LEU A 461 2.24 9.39 -34.10
CA LEU A 461 2.85 8.75 -35.27
C LEU A 461 3.30 7.33 -34.93
N ARG A 462 3.08 6.39 -35.85
CA ARG A 462 3.73 5.07 -35.86
C ARG A 462 4.32 4.80 -37.24
N ASN A 463 5.50 4.19 -37.26
CA ASN A 463 6.21 3.85 -38.49
C ASN A 463 6.23 2.33 -38.70
N ILE A 464 6.03 1.92 -39.95
CA ILE A 464 6.17 0.54 -40.43
C ILE A 464 7.34 0.54 -41.41
N THR A 465 8.21 -0.46 -41.32
CA THR A 465 9.31 -0.63 -42.28
C THR A 465 9.06 -1.87 -43.13
N ALA A 466 9.30 -1.75 -44.43
CA ALA A 466 9.26 -2.88 -45.36
C ALA A 466 10.48 -2.84 -46.26
N SER A 467 10.88 -3.99 -46.79
CA SER A 467 12.02 -4.11 -47.70
C SER A 467 11.53 -4.49 -49.10
N LEU A 468 11.94 -3.72 -50.10
CA LEU A 468 11.61 -3.95 -51.50
C LEU A 468 12.87 -4.42 -52.22
N VAL A 469 12.81 -5.61 -52.80
CA VAL A 469 13.91 -6.21 -53.54
C VAL A 469 13.55 -6.21 -55.03
N THR A 470 14.18 -5.33 -55.80
CA THR A 470 14.08 -5.38 -57.26
C THR A 470 15.09 -6.39 -57.79
N ASN A 471 14.62 -7.48 -58.38
CA ASN A 471 15.48 -8.54 -58.90
C ASN A 471 15.10 -8.94 -60.35
N PRO A 472 15.93 -8.62 -61.36
CA PRO A 472 15.66 -8.97 -62.76
C PRO A 472 15.57 -10.48 -63.06
N GLY A 473 16.13 -11.33 -62.21
CA GLY A 473 16.00 -12.79 -62.32
C GLY A 473 17.05 -13.57 -61.51
N GLY A 474 16.73 -14.83 -61.18
CA GLY A 474 17.56 -15.69 -60.34
C GLY A 474 17.14 -15.69 -58.87
N PRO A 475 17.70 -16.58 -58.02
CA PRO A 475 17.45 -16.55 -56.59
C PRO A 475 17.96 -15.25 -55.96
N TYR A 476 17.30 -14.79 -54.90
CA TYR A 476 17.77 -13.65 -54.10
C TYR A 476 17.59 -13.99 -52.63
N LEU A 477 18.69 -14.08 -51.89
CA LEU A 477 18.64 -14.35 -50.46
C LEU A 477 18.42 -13.06 -49.68
N TYR A 478 17.61 -13.13 -48.63
CA TYR A 478 17.35 -12.04 -47.71
C TYR A 478 17.40 -12.59 -46.29
N GLN A 479 18.22 -11.98 -45.43
CA GLN A 479 18.35 -12.36 -44.03
C GLN A 479 17.95 -11.20 -43.14
N LYS A 480 17.43 -11.50 -41.95
CA LYS A 480 17.14 -10.48 -40.93
C LYS A 480 17.18 -11.09 -39.53
N ILE A 481 17.74 -10.34 -38.60
CA ILE A 481 17.69 -10.67 -37.17
C ILE A 481 16.32 -10.25 -36.61
N VAL A 482 15.63 -11.20 -35.96
CA VAL A 482 14.25 -11.03 -35.44
C VAL A 482 14.27 -10.52 -34.01
N SER A 483 15.06 -11.18 -33.17
CA SER A 483 15.11 -10.86 -31.75
C SER A 483 16.49 -11.11 -31.18
N THR A 484 16.99 -10.09 -30.48
CA THR A 484 18.20 -10.15 -29.66
C THR A 484 17.95 -9.33 -28.40
N PRO A 485 18.39 -9.78 -27.21
CA PRO A 485 18.29 -8.96 -26.02
C PRO A 485 19.22 -7.75 -26.15
N THR A 486 18.70 -6.55 -25.89
CA THR A 486 19.51 -5.33 -25.86
C THR A 486 20.51 -5.36 -24.70
N TYR A 487 20.11 -6.01 -23.60
CA TYR A 487 20.84 -6.00 -22.35
C TYR A 487 20.74 -7.36 -21.65
N VAL A 488 21.87 -7.87 -21.16
CA VAL A 488 21.95 -9.13 -20.40
C VAL A 488 22.85 -8.91 -19.19
N TYR A 489 22.38 -9.30 -18.00
CA TYR A 489 23.19 -9.30 -16.79
C TYR A 489 24.17 -10.49 -16.81
N LEU A 490 25.38 -10.27 -16.32
CA LEU A 490 26.37 -11.32 -16.15
C LEU A 490 26.04 -12.18 -14.90
N THR A 491 24.96 -12.96 -15.00
CA THR A 491 24.49 -13.90 -13.97
C THR A 491 24.23 -15.25 -14.62
N PRO A 492 24.15 -16.35 -13.85
CA PRO A 492 23.68 -17.62 -14.38
C PRO A 492 22.29 -17.47 -15.02
N GLY A 493 22.15 -17.85 -16.29
CA GLY A 493 20.92 -17.62 -17.03
C GLY A 493 20.98 -18.04 -18.50
N THR A 494 19.85 -17.91 -19.20
CA THR A 494 19.74 -18.21 -20.63
C THR A 494 19.00 -17.12 -21.37
N PHE A 495 19.37 -16.87 -22.62
CA PHE A 495 18.63 -15.97 -23.51
C PHE A 495 18.67 -16.48 -24.95
N ALA A 496 17.65 -16.10 -25.74
CA ALA A 496 17.48 -16.56 -27.11
C ALA A 496 17.95 -15.52 -28.14
N LEU A 497 18.56 -16.00 -29.22
CA LEU A 497 18.84 -15.27 -30.44
C LEU A 497 18.00 -15.89 -31.57
N SER A 498 17.35 -15.05 -32.37
CA SER A 498 16.54 -15.51 -33.51
C SER A 498 16.82 -14.65 -34.73
N ALA A 499 17.10 -15.32 -35.86
CA ALA A 499 17.21 -14.73 -37.18
C ALA A 499 16.58 -15.65 -38.22
N TYR A 500 16.16 -15.11 -39.37
CA TYR A 500 15.67 -15.92 -40.47
C TYR A 500 16.38 -15.59 -41.78
N LEU A 501 16.37 -16.58 -42.68
CA LEU A 501 16.81 -16.48 -44.06
C LEU A 501 15.64 -16.87 -44.98
N ARG A 502 15.54 -16.20 -46.12
CA ARG A 502 14.56 -16.51 -47.16
C ARG A 502 15.14 -16.29 -48.54
N ASN A 503 14.73 -17.10 -49.50
CA ASN A 503 14.88 -16.79 -50.91
C ASN A 503 13.65 -15.98 -51.38
N VAL A 504 13.74 -14.65 -51.38
CA VAL A 504 12.58 -13.77 -51.66
C VAL A 504 12.11 -13.85 -53.11
N ALA A 505 12.95 -14.32 -54.03
CA ALA A 505 12.62 -14.55 -55.43
C ALA A 505 12.18 -16.01 -55.72
N GLY A 506 12.17 -16.87 -54.69
CA GLY A 506 11.80 -18.28 -54.79
C GLY A 506 10.34 -18.45 -55.22
N ASN A 507 10.13 -19.31 -56.21
CA ASN A 507 8.82 -19.65 -56.78
C ASN A 507 8.75 -21.13 -57.23
N ASP A 508 9.55 -21.99 -56.62
CA ASP A 508 9.69 -23.41 -56.92
C ASP A 508 10.17 -23.75 -58.34
N THR A 509 10.81 -22.79 -59.02
CA THR A 509 11.50 -23.02 -60.30
C THR A 509 13.01 -23.18 -60.10
N ASP A 510 13.65 -24.03 -60.90
CA ASP A 510 15.10 -24.23 -60.84
C ASP A 510 15.89 -22.93 -61.10
N SER A 511 15.37 -22.03 -61.93
CA SER A 511 16.00 -20.74 -62.23
C SER A 511 16.07 -19.80 -61.04
N ASN A 512 15.10 -19.88 -60.13
CA ASN A 512 15.03 -19.03 -58.94
C ASN A 512 15.36 -19.78 -57.65
N THR A 513 15.84 -21.02 -57.73
CA THR A 513 16.24 -21.80 -56.56
C THR A 513 17.68 -21.48 -56.16
N ALA A 514 17.90 -21.23 -54.86
CA ALA A 514 19.24 -21.11 -54.29
C ALA A 514 19.71 -22.48 -53.80
N PHE A 515 20.92 -22.91 -54.15
CA PHE A 515 21.54 -24.18 -53.78
C PHE A 515 22.72 -23.98 -52.83
N ASN A 516 23.02 -24.99 -52.00
CA ASN A 516 24.14 -24.98 -51.04
C ASN A 516 24.17 -23.68 -50.21
N VAL A 517 23.04 -23.38 -49.57
CA VAL A 517 22.86 -22.14 -48.82
C VAL A 517 23.38 -22.35 -47.40
N SER A 518 24.35 -21.54 -46.98
CA SER A 518 24.81 -21.51 -45.59
C SER A 518 24.19 -20.33 -44.84
N PHE A 519 23.83 -20.52 -43.58
CA PHE A 519 23.29 -19.49 -42.68
C PHE A 519 23.84 -19.67 -41.27
N ASN A 520 24.77 -18.79 -40.88
CA ASN A 520 25.59 -18.99 -39.68
C ASN A 520 25.58 -17.76 -38.76
N TRP A 521 25.55 -18.00 -37.46
CA TRP A 521 25.85 -17.03 -36.40
C TRP A 521 27.36 -17.00 -36.10
N SER A 522 27.93 -15.81 -35.96
CA SER A 522 29.23 -15.60 -35.33
C SER A 522 29.03 -15.09 -33.91
N LEU A 523 29.35 -15.96 -32.96
CA LEU A 523 29.21 -15.73 -31.53
C LEU A 523 30.61 -15.58 -30.90
N PRO A 524 30.75 -14.81 -29.82
CA PRO A 524 31.98 -14.77 -29.02
C PRO A 524 32.37 -16.17 -28.54
N SER A 525 33.68 -16.45 -28.45
CA SER A 525 34.19 -17.76 -28.05
C SER A 525 33.77 -18.20 -26.64
N ASP A 526 33.50 -17.24 -25.77
CA ASP A 526 33.08 -17.51 -24.39
C ASP A 526 31.59 -17.87 -24.28
N TRP A 527 30.80 -17.72 -25.35
CA TRP A 527 29.36 -17.98 -25.32
C TRP A 527 29.05 -19.43 -25.69
N SER A 528 28.37 -20.14 -24.79
CA SER A 528 27.96 -21.52 -25.04
C SER A 528 26.52 -21.58 -25.57
N VAL A 529 26.31 -22.38 -26.62
CA VAL A 529 24.99 -22.67 -27.17
C VAL A 529 24.40 -23.87 -26.44
N SER A 530 23.28 -23.69 -25.76
CA SER A 530 22.57 -24.78 -25.06
C SER A 530 21.53 -25.48 -25.93
N GLU A 531 20.88 -24.74 -26.82
CA GLU A 531 19.86 -25.26 -27.73
C GLU A 531 19.96 -24.59 -29.10
N GLY A 532 19.71 -25.35 -30.18
CA GLY A 532 19.87 -24.89 -31.56
C GLY A 532 21.29 -25.13 -32.10
N ASN A 533 21.55 -24.65 -33.32
CA ASN A 533 22.84 -24.80 -33.97
C ASN A 533 23.28 -23.48 -34.61
N ALA A 534 24.44 -22.98 -34.20
CA ALA A 534 24.98 -21.71 -34.71
C ALA A 534 25.25 -21.74 -36.21
N SER A 535 25.41 -22.92 -36.84
CA SER A 535 25.61 -23.06 -38.28
C SER A 535 24.56 -23.97 -38.92
N LEU A 536 23.78 -23.42 -39.85
CA LEU A 536 22.79 -24.17 -40.65
C LEU A 536 23.18 -24.17 -42.12
N ASN A 537 23.02 -25.32 -42.78
CA ASN A 537 23.24 -25.46 -44.21
C ASN A 537 22.01 -26.10 -44.85
N TYR A 538 21.54 -25.53 -45.95
CA TYR A 538 20.40 -26.01 -46.73
C TYR A 538 20.89 -26.49 -48.10
N SER A 539 20.39 -27.66 -48.54
CA SER A 539 20.68 -28.18 -49.88
C SER A 539 20.14 -27.26 -50.97
N ASN A 540 18.91 -26.78 -50.78
CA ASN A 540 18.23 -25.85 -51.66
C ASN A 540 17.16 -25.04 -50.90
N LEU A 541 16.90 -23.82 -51.37
CA LEU A 541 15.79 -22.96 -50.97
C LEU A 541 15.05 -22.52 -52.24
N SER A 542 13.96 -23.21 -52.58
CA SER A 542 13.21 -23.03 -53.83
C SER A 542 12.02 -22.05 -53.71
N ASP A 543 11.50 -21.90 -52.49
CA ASP A 543 10.35 -21.08 -52.17
C ASP A 543 10.73 -19.84 -51.35
N SER A 544 9.73 -19.02 -51.05
CA SER A 544 9.84 -17.87 -50.18
C SER A 544 9.44 -18.19 -48.72
N GLN A 545 9.67 -19.41 -48.22
CA GLN A 545 9.40 -19.75 -46.82
C GLN A 545 10.44 -19.16 -45.87
N TRP A 546 10.03 -19.00 -44.61
CA TRP A 546 10.87 -18.45 -43.55
C TRP A 546 11.71 -19.58 -42.94
N ASN A 547 13.03 -19.49 -43.09
CA ASN A 547 13.96 -20.46 -42.50
C ASN A 547 14.64 -19.84 -41.28
N TYR A 548 14.17 -20.21 -40.09
CA TYR A 548 14.67 -19.65 -38.81
C TYR A 548 15.92 -20.38 -38.31
N ASN A 549 16.89 -19.62 -37.83
CA ASN A 549 18.03 -20.08 -37.04
C ASN A 549 17.93 -19.50 -35.63
N ASN A 550 17.23 -20.23 -34.76
CA ASN A 550 17.05 -19.87 -33.35
C ASN A 550 18.10 -20.60 -32.50
N VAL A 551 18.81 -19.84 -31.67
CA VAL A 551 19.91 -20.34 -30.84
C VAL A 551 19.72 -19.81 -29.42
N ASN A 552 19.76 -20.69 -28.41
CA ASN A 552 19.78 -20.30 -27.01
C ASN A 552 21.21 -20.28 -26.49
N ILE A 553 21.58 -19.16 -25.87
CA ILE A 553 22.88 -18.95 -25.23
C ILE A 553 22.73 -19.13 -23.72
N THR A 554 23.68 -19.81 -23.10
CA THR A 554 23.70 -20.05 -21.65
C THR A 554 24.92 -19.43 -21.00
N PHE A 555 24.69 -18.71 -19.91
CA PHE A 555 25.74 -18.25 -18.99
C PHE A 555 25.72 -19.14 -17.75
N ASP A 556 26.84 -19.76 -17.45
CA ASP A 556 27.04 -20.66 -16.32
C ASP A 556 28.38 -20.38 -15.62
N ALA A 557 28.62 -21.04 -14.49
CA ALA A 557 29.83 -20.82 -13.69
C ALA A 557 31.14 -21.16 -14.44
N THR A 558 31.07 -21.88 -15.57
CA THR A 558 32.26 -22.25 -16.35
C THR A 558 32.68 -21.19 -17.36
N ASN A 559 31.72 -20.37 -17.83
CA ASN A 559 31.97 -19.33 -18.84
C ASN A 559 31.89 -17.90 -18.29
N LEU A 560 31.13 -17.64 -17.22
CA LEU A 560 30.97 -16.31 -16.62
C LEU A 560 32.30 -15.68 -16.15
N GLY A 561 33.24 -16.51 -15.68
CA GLY A 561 34.53 -16.04 -15.15
C GLY A 561 35.47 -15.43 -16.19
N SER A 562 35.31 -15.74 -17.48
CA SER A 562 36.10 -15.14 -18.57
C SER A 562 35.40 -13.95 -19.26
N MET A 563 34.14 -13.66 -18.92
CA MET A 563 33.35 -12.61 -19.55
C MET A 563 33.61 -11.23 -18.94
N SER A 564 33.49 -10.19 -19.77
CA SER A 564 33.63 -8.78 -19.36
C SER A 564 32.37 -7.99 -19.69
N PRO A 565 31.98 -7.00 -18.87
CA PRO A 565 30.90 -6.07 -19.23
C PRO A 565 31.31 -5.23 -20.43
N GLY A 566 30.36 -4.91 -21.31
CA GLY A 566 30.64 -4.17 -22.54
C GLY A 566 29.63 -4.45 -23.65
N SER A 567 29.88 -3.84 -24.81
CA SER A 567 29.05 -3.95 -26.00
C SER A 567 29.61 -5.02 -26.93
N TYR A 568 28.86 -6.10 -27.16
CA TYR A 568 29.24 -7.21 -28.03
C TYR A 568 28.42 -7.16 -29.31
N THR A 569 29.09 -7.19 -30.47
CA THR A 569 28.41 -7.21 -31.77
C THR A 569 28.41 -8.63 -32.31
N LEU A 570 27.21 -9.15 -32.54
CA LEU A 570 26.93 -10.46 -33.11
C LEU A 570 26.66 -10.31 -34.60
N TYR A 571 27.09 -11.27 -35.39
CA TYR A 571 26.86 -11.25 -36.83
C TYR A 571 26.15 -12.50 -37.30
N THR A 572 25.30 -12.36 -38.31
CA THR A 572 24.80 -13.49 -39.11
C THR A 572 25.33 -13.40 -40.52
N TYR A 573 25.74 -14.53 -41.09
CA TYR A 573 26.28 -14.63 -42.43
C TYR A 573 25.46 -15.61 -43.27
N ALA A 574 25.05 -15.20 -44.46
CA ALA A 574 24.44 -16.11 -45.43
C ALA A 574 25.03 -15.95 -46.83
N TYR A 575 25.16 -17.07 -47.53
CA TYR A 575 25.51 -17.11 -48.95
C TYR A 575 24.97 -18.40 -49.57
N GLY A 576 24.84 -18.42 -50.89
CA GLY A 576 24.38 -19.58 -51.63
C GLY A 576 24.75 -19.50 -53.10
N HIS A 577 24.37 -20.51 -53.87
CA HIS A 577 24.68 -20.66 -55.29
C HIS A 577 23.40 -20.72 -56.14
N ASN A 578 23.47 -20.28 -57.39
CA ASN A 578 22.39 -20.47 -58.36
C ASN A 578 22.48 -21.84 -59.05
N SER A 579 21.53 -22.15 -59.94
CA SER A 579 21.49 -23.41 -60.71
C SER A 579 22.71 -23.65 -61.61
N SER A 580 23.49 -22.61 -61.95
CA SER A 580 24.75 -22.73 -62.70
C SER A 580 25.99 -22.95 -61.81
N GLY A 581 25.81 -22.98 -60.48
CA GLY A 581 26.89 -23.11 -59.49
C GLY A 581 27.61 -21.79 -59.17
N ALA A 582 27.22 -20.67 -59.78
CA ALA A 582 27.75 -19.35 -59.44
C ALA A 582 27.15 -18.84 -58.13
N ILE A 583 27.93 -18.08 -57.34
CA ILE A 583 27.45 -17.49 -56.09
C ILE A 583 26.34 -16.48 -56.40
N VAL A 584 25.28 -16.47 -55.58
CA VAL A 584 24.18 -15.52 -55.70
C VAL A 584 24.68 -14.10 -55.43
N ASN A 585 24.45 -13.20 -56.38
CA ASN A 585 24.85 -11.80 -56.28
C ASN A 585 23.64 -10.94 -55.87
N HIS A 586 23.84 -10.06 -54.89
CA HIS A 586 22.80 -9.20 -54.33
C HIS A 586 23.05 -7.74 -54.70
N SER A 587 22.14 -6.85 -54.28
CA SER A 587 22.29 -5.41 -54.49
C SER A 587 23.66 -4.89 -53.99
N GLY A 588 24.27 -3.96 -54.73
CA GLY A 588 25.59 -3.41 -54.41
C GLY A 588 26.76 -4.38 -54.62
N GLY A 589 26.57 -5.51 -55.29
CA GLY A 589 27.63 -6.48 -55.60
C GLY A 589 28.00 -7.40 -54.43
N ARG A 590 27.09 -7.57 -53.46
CA ARG A 590 27.32 -8.40 -52.27
C ARG A 590 27.10 -9.88 -52.58
N THR A 591 28.09 -10.72 -52.27
CA THR A 591 28.02 -12.18 -52.43
C THR A 591 27.84 -12.91 -51.09
N ILE A 592 28.10 -12.24 -49.98
CA ILE A 592 27.85 -12.71 -48.62
C ILE A 592 26.99 -11.66 -47.94
N LEU A 593 25.85 -12.10 -47.41
CA LEU A 593 24.95 -11.27 -46.63
C LEU A 593 25.43 -11.24 -45.19
N THR A 594 25.47 -10.05 -44.60
CA THR A 594 25.91 -9.83 -43.23
C THR A 594 24.92 -8.91 -42.52
N GLU A 595 24.41 -9.34 -41.38
CA GLU A 595 23.57 -8.54 -40.48
C GLU A 595 24.20 -8.54 -39.10
N GLU A 596 24.12 -7.41 -38.41
CA GLU A 596 24.73 -7.21 -37.10
C GLU A 596 23.69 -6.85 -36.03
N ALA A 597 23.91 -7.32 -34.82
CA ALA A 597 23.12 -6.95 -33.65
C ALA A 597 24.03 -6.74 -32.44
N THR A 598 23.71 -5.78 -31.59
CA THR A 598 24.51 -5.44 -30.41
C THR A 598 23.83 -5.91 -29.14
N VAL A 599 24.57 -6.62 -28.29
CA VAL A 599 24.15 -7.05 -26.95
C VAL A 599 25.05 -6.39 -25.92
N ILE A 600 24.46 -5.72 -24.93
CA ILE A 600 25.19 -5.08 -23.84
C ILE A 600 25.23 -6.04 -22.65
N LEU A 601 26.43 -6.45 -22.26
CA LEU A 601 26.66 -7.20 -21.02
C LEU A 601 26.97 -6.23 -19.88
N SER A 602 26.39 -6.45 -18.72
CA SER A 602 26.55 -5.56 -17.57
C SER A 602 26.58 -6.32 -16.26
N CYS A 603 27.25 -5.71 -15.29
CA CYS A 603 27.43 -6.28 -13.96
C CYS A 603 26.11 -6.34 -13.18
N TYR A 604 25.96 -7.38 -12.36
CA TYR A 604 24.80 -7.59 -11.52
C TYR A 604 25.12 -7.23 -10.07
N ASN A 605 24.30 -6.34 -9.49
CA ASN A 605 24.58 -5.74 -8.19
C ASN A 605 23.93 -6.48 -7.00
N VAL A 606 23.33 -7.65 -7.24
CA VAL A 606 22.73 -8.50 -6.22
C VAL A 606 23.53 -9.79 -6.13
N SER A 607 23.72 -10.29 -4.90
CA SER A 607 24.41 -11.56 -4.65
C SER A 607 23.73 -12.72 -5.38
N ASP A 608 24.47 -13.40 -6.25
CA ASP A 608 24.05 -14.57 -7.03
C ASP A 608 24.99 -15.79 -6.83
N GLY A 609 26.02 -15.63 -5.99
CA GLY A 609 27.00 -16.66 -5.65
C GLY A 609 28.17 -16.76 -6.62
N VAL A 610 28.29 -15.85 -7.61
CA VAL A 610 29.34 -15.89 -8.65
C VAL A 610 30.05 -14.54 -8.73
N THR A 611 31.36 -14.52 -8.43
CA THR A 611 32.15 -13.28 -8.49
C THR A 611 32.82 -13.08 -9.85
N ILE A 612 32.53 -11.97 -10.51
CA ILE A 612 33.16 -11.54 -11.76
C ILE A 612 34.22 -10.48 -11.49
N THR A 613 35.49 -10.88 -11.61
CA THR A 613 36.65 -10.05 -11.24
C THR A 613 36.68 -8.68 -11.94
N VAL A 614 36.23 -8.59 -13.19
CA VAL A 614 36.20 -7.34 -13.97
C VAL A 614 35.12 -6.37 -13.48
N CYS A 615 34.03 -6.88 -12.91
CA CYS A 615 32.93 -6.07 -12.38
C CYS A 615 33.29 -5.39 -11.06
N GLY A 616 34.26 -5.91 -10.32
CA GLY A 616 34.74 -5.29 -9.08
C GLY A 616 33.59 -4.98 -8.13
N SER A 617 33.56 -3.78 -7.54
CA SER A 617 32.50 -3.35 -6.61
C SER A 617 31.09 -3.22 -7.20
N LEU A 618 30.91 -3.41 -8.51
CA LEU A 618 29.60 -3.42 -9.17
C LEU A 618 28.94 -4.80 -9.13
N ASP A 619 29.68 -5.82 -8.72
CA ASP A 619 29.21 -7.18 -8.47
C ASP A 619 28.74 -7.31 -7.01
N GLY A 620 27.55 -7.88 -6.81
CA GLY A 620 26.96 -8.09 -5.48
C GLY A 620 27.78 -9.02 -4.56
N ASP A 621 28.66 -9.84 -5.13
CA ASP A 621 29.50 -10.83 -4.44
C ASP A 621 30.98 -10.42 -4.36
N TYR A 622 31.32 -9.18 -4.71
CA TYR A 622 32.68 -8.69 -4.66
C TYR A 622 33.23 -8.53 -3.24
N VAL A 623 34.39 -9.15 -2.99
CA VAL A 623 35.15 -9.00 -1.74
C VAL A 623 36.49 -8.31 -2.03
N ALA A 624 36.70 -7.11 -1.49
CA ALA A 624 37.91 -6.33 -1.72
C ALA A 624 39.17 -7.05 -1.18
N SER A 625 40.19 -7.24 -2.04
CA SER A 625 41.49 -7.77 -1.62
C SER A 625 42.36 -6.68 -0.97
N ASN A 626 42.80 -6.89 0.27
CA ASN A 626 43.83 -6.07 0.91
C ASN A 626 45.21 -6.29 0.25
N GLY A 627 45.75 -5.31 -0.48
CA GLY A 627 47.13 -5.42 -0.96
C GLY A 627 47.69 -4.30 -1.85
N THR A 628 48.46 -3.39 -1.21
CA THR A 628 49.74 -2.77 -1.65
C THR A 628 49.87 -2.13 -3.06
N THR A 629 49.86 -0.80 -3.08
CA THR A 629 50.31 0.08 -4.18
C THR A 629 51.78 -0.13 -4.52
N THR A 630 52.08 -0.41 -5.80
CA THR A 630 53.42 -0.28 -6.39
C THR A 630 53.33 0.62 -7.63
N THR A 631 54.06 1.72 -7.61
CA THR A 631 54.14 2.72 -8.68
C THR A 631 55.21 2.33 -9.70
N THR A 632 54.87 2.19 -10.98
CA THR A 632 55.84 1.94 -12.06
C THR A 632 55.97 3.16 -12.96
N VAL A 633 57.17 3.72 -13.01
CA VAL A 633 57.58 4.79 -13.93
C VAL A 633 57.93 4.17 -15.28
N THR A 634 57.44 4.74 -16.39
CA THR A 634 57.87 4.38 -17.75
C THR A 634 58.49 5.59 -18.48
N THR A 635 59.67 5.34 -19.04
CA THR A 635 60.50 6.26 -19.83
C THR A 635 60.05 6.29 -21.29
N VAL A 636 60.15 7.46 -21.93
CA VAL A 636 59.80 7.69 -23.34
C VAL A 636 61.07 7.74 -24.19
N THR A 637 61.15 6.92 -25.23
CA THR A 637 62.18 6.94 -26.27
C THR A 637 61.63 7.54 -27.56
N SER A 638 62.34 8.51 -28.12
CA SER A 638 62.04 9.23 -29.36
C SER A 638 62.84 8.70 -30.54
N GLY A 639 62.25 8.67 -31.74
CA GLY A 639 62.95 8.27 -32.96
C GLY A 639 62.30 8.76 -34.26
N GLY A 640 63.06 9.55 -35.03
CA GLY A 640 63.23 9.38 -36.48
C GLY A 640 62.22 10.04 -37.43
N GLY A 641 62.66 11.09 -38.13
CA GLY A 641 61.91 11.83 -39.14
C GLY A 641 62.01 11.30 -40.58
N GLY A 642 61.03 11.70 -41.40
CA GLY A 642 60.95 11.55 -42.85
C GLY A 642 60.15 12.71 -43.45
N ALA A 643 60.60 13.21 -44.60
CA ALA A 643 60.32 14.53 -45.17
C ALA A 643 58.84 14.86 -45.45
N ALA A 644 58.41 16.07 -45.03
CA ALA A 644 57.08 16.61 -45.28
C ALA A 644 57.07 17.64 -46.43
N ALA A 645 56.08 17.51 -47.32
CA ALA A 645 55.71 18.52 -48.29
C ALA A 645 55.38 19.86 -47.59
N LYS A 646 55.75 20.99 -48.21
CA LYS A 646 55.49 22.33 -47.66
C LYS A 646 53.99 22.62 -47.67
N TYR A 647 53.37 22.66 -46.50
CA TYR A 647 52.00 23.14 -46.31
C TYR A 647 52.01 24.51 -45.63
N ALA A 648 51.27 25.48 -46.17
CA ALA A 648 50.95 26.72 -45.48
C ALA A 648 49.54 26.61 -44.89
N LYS A 649 49.39 26.90 -43.59
CA LYS A 649 48.14 26.74 -42.84
C LYS A 649 47.60 28.12 -42.44
N SER A 650 46.33 28.39 -42.74
CA SER A 650 45.56 29.53 -42.20
C SER A 650 44.30 29.00 -41.51
N GLU A 651 44.01 29.45 -40.29
CA GLU A 651 42.86 29.04 -39.47
C GLU A 651 41.82 30.16 -39.36
N GLY A 652 40.52 29.83 -39.42
CA GLY A 652 39.39 30.74 -39.19
C GLY A 652 38.18 30.00 -38.61
N THR A 653 37.33 30.69 -37.84
CA THR A 653 36.18 30.12 -37.10
C THR A 653 34.85 30.71 -37.58
N PHE A 654 33.83 29.87 -37.76
CA PHE A 654 32.48 30.28 -38.17
C PHE A 654 31.42 29.70 -37.21
N GLU A 655 30.43 30.53 -36.82
CA GLU A 655 29.34 30.15 -35.90
C GLU A 655 28.02 29.98 -36.69
N LEU A 656 27.33 28.84 -36.54
CA LEU A 656 26.07 28.55 -37.23
C LEU A 656 25.04 27.93 -36.27
N VAL A 657 23.81 28.43 -36.25
CA VAL A 657 22.73 27.87 -35.40
C VAL A 657 22.16 26.61 -36.05
N ARG A 658 21.77 25.60 -35.25
CA ARG A 658 21.10 24.38 -35.72
C ARG A 658 19.87 24.73 -36.60
N GLY A 659 19.75 24.06 -37.74
CA GLY A 659 18.71 24.34 -38.74
C GLY A 659 18.99 25.56 -39.63
N GLY A 660 20.08 26.28 -39.42
CA GLY A 660 20.46 27.49 -40.15
C GLY A 660 21.23 27.23 -41.45
N LYS A 661 21.23 28.24 -42.33
CA LYS A 661 22.04 28.29 -43.56
C LYS A 661 22.93 29.54 -43.55
N GLN A 662 24.18 29.40 -44.00
CA GLN A 662 25.11 30.53 -44.11
C GLN A 662 25.95 30.42 -45.38
N GLU A 663 26.26 31.57 -46.00
CA GLU A 663 27.07 31.65 -47.22
C GLU A 663 28.23 32.63 -47.02
N PHE A 664 29.42 32.31 -47.54
CA PHE A 664 30.57 33.23 -47.59
C PHE A 664 31.45 33.01 -48.82
N ASP A 665 32.19 34.05 -49.24
CA ASP A 665 33.12 33.97 -50.37
C ASP A 665 34.52 33.51 -49.90
N LEU A 666 34.95 32.34 -50.37
CA LEU A 666 36.31 31.83 -50.20
C LEU A 666 37.23 32.37 -51.31
N GLU A 667 38.13 33.28 -50.95
CA GLU A 667 39.13 33.82 -51.87
C GLU A 667 40.37 32.89 -51.97
N ILE A 668 40.71 32.50 -53.19
CA ILE A 668 41.87 31.68 -53.56
C ILE A 668 42.87 32.57 -54.30
N LYS A 669 43.98 32.91 -53.65
CA LYS A 669 45.03 33.77 -54.23
C LYS A 669 46.08 32.91 -54.91
N ASN A 670 46.38 33.17 -56.18
CA ASN A 670 47.49 32.55 -56.86
C ASN A 670 48.81 33.17 -56.37
N LYS A 671 49.52 32.43 -55.51
CA LYS A 671 50.82 32.81 -54.95
C LYS A 671 52.00 32.40 -55.84
N TYR A 672 51.74 31.71 -56.95
CA TYR A 672 52.74 31.16 -57.84
C TYR A 672 53.00 32.12 -59.03
N PRO A 673 54.23 32.12 -59.57
CA PRO A 673 54.56 32.92 -60.76
C PRO A 673 53.84 32.42 -62.02
N ASP A 674 53.38 31.17 -62.04
CA ASP A 674 52.66 30.51 -63.13
C ASP A 674 51.13 30.62 -62.99
N ASP A 675 50.39 30.49 -64.10
CA ASP A 675 48.92 30.50 -64.09
C ASP A 675 48.37 29.19 -63.49
N MET A 676 47.35 29.27 -62.63
CA MET A 676 46.63 28.10 -62.13
C MET A 676 45.47 27.75 -63.08
N LYS A 677 45.32 26.48 -63.45
CA LYS A 677 44.20 25.93 -64.23
C LYS A 677 43.46 24.83 -63.47
N ASN A 678 42.17 24.65 -63.80
CA ASN A 678 41.29 23.63 -63.23
C ASN A 678 41.35 23.59 -61.70
N VAL A 679 41.19 24.76 -61.07
CA VAL A 679 41.27 24.88 -59.61
C VAL A 679 39.96 24.38 -59.01
N LYS A 680 40.00 23.20 -58.40
CA LYS A 680 38.91 22.53 -57.71
C LYS A 680 39.07 22.71 -56.20
N VAL A 681 37.96 22.93 -55.50
CA VAL A 681 37.93 22.93 -54.04
C VAL A 681 37.09 21.75 -53.56
N SER A 682 37.64 20.98 -52.64
CA SER A 682 36.94 19.93 -51.91
C SER A 682 37.10 20.16 -50.41
N VAL A 683 36.16 19.66 -49.61
CA VAL A 683 36.24 19.71 -48.15
C VAL A 683 36.22 18.29 -47.62
N THR A 684 37.05 18.00 -46.62
CA THR A 684 37.00 16.76 -45.87
C THR A 684 36.88 17.07 -44.37
N GLY A 685 36.20 16.18 -43.66
CA GLY A 685 35.85 16.36 -42.25
C GLY A 685 34.46 15.80 -41.99
N ILE A 686 34.09 15.71 -40.71
CA ILE A 686 32.74 15.29 -40.32
C ILE A 686 31.74 16.28 -40.95
N ASN A 687 30.67 15.77 -41.56
CA ASN A 687 29.57 16.54 -42.13
C ASN A 687 29.94 17.41 -43.35
N SER A 688 30.99 17.03 -44.09
CA SER A 688 31.39 17.68 -45.34
C SER A 688 30.30 17.64 -46.43
N GLU A 689 29.34 16.71 -46.36
CA GLU A 689 28.23 16.62 -47.32
C GLU A 689 27.25 17.80 -47.29
N PHE A 690 27.27 18.63 -46.24
CA PHE A 690 26.38 19.79 -46.12
C PHE A 690 27.03 21.12 -46.54
N ILE A 691 28.16 21.04 -47.25
CA ILE A 691 28.93 22.18 -47.74
C ILE A 691 28.96 22.14 -49.26
N GLU A 692 28.39 23.16 -49.89
CA GLU A 692 28.32 23.29 -51.34
C GLU A 692 29.24 24.43 -51.83
N PHE A 693 29.82 24.25 -53.02
CA PHE A 693 30.72 25.22 -53.67
C PHE A 693 30.12 25.73 -54.97
N GLU A 694 30.11 27.05 -55.16
CA GLU A 694 29.60 27.71 -56.36
C GLU A 694 30.58 28.78 -56.86
N PRO A 695 31.26 28.60 -58.02
CA PRO A 695 31.29 27.42 -58.89
C PRO A 695 32.18 26.29 -58.34
N SER A 696 31.94 25.05 -58.79
CA SER A 696 32.67 23.85 -58.35
C SER A 696 34.13 23.78 -58.86
N VAL A 697 34.46 24.49 -59.94
CA VAL A 697 35.80 24.60 -60.52
C VAL A 697 36.02 26.03 -61.04
N ILE A 698 37.22 26.56 -60.87
CA ILE A 698 37.68 27.78 -61.55
C ILE A 698 38.64 27.39 -62.68
N ASP A 699 38.27 27.70 -63.91
CA ASP A 699 39.01 27.29 -65.11
C ASP A 699 40.45 27.85 -65.15
N LYS A 700 40.64 29.12 -64.75
CA LYS A 700 41.94 29.77 -64.77
C LYS A 700 42.08 30.93 -63.77
N ILE A 701 43.15 30.94 -62.99
CA ILE A 701 43.57 32.07 -62.13
C ILE A 701 44.96 32.52 -62.58
N LYS A 702 45.08 33.77 -63.07
CA LYS A 702 46.37 34.30 -63.54
C LYS A 702 47.37 34.45 -62.40
N SER A 703 48.66 34.42 -62.72
CA SER A 703 49.73 34.76 -61.79
C SER A 703 49.44 36.05 -61.01
N SER A 704 49.62 36.01 -59.68
CA SER A 704 49.36 37.12 -58.75
C SER A 704 47.91 37.65 -58.70
N SER A 705 46.92 36.91 -59.21
CA SER A 705 45.49 37.25 -59.12
C SER A 705 44.72 36.30 -58.18
N SER A 706 43.47 36.64 -57.85
CA SER A 706 42.61 35.80 -56.99
C SER A 706 41.32 35.38 -57.68
N GLY A 707 40.90 34.15 -57.38
CA GLY A 707 39.58 33.61 -57.73
C GLY A 707 38.70 33.56 -56.49
N LYS A 708 37.38 33.67 -56.67
CA LYS A 708 36.39 33.56 -55.59
C LYS A 708 35.50 32.34 -55.81
N ILE A 709 35.27 31.56 -54.77
CA ILE A 709 34.27 30.49 -54.73
C ILE A 709 33.32 30.78 -53.58
N LYS A 710 32.02 30.77 -53.83
CA LYS A 710 31.02 30.87 -52.77
C LYS A 710 30.86 29.52 -52.08
N VAL A 711 30.97 29.51 -50.76
CA VAL A 711 30.76 28.34 -49.92
C VAL A 711 29.42 28.48 -49.21
N LYS A 712 28.52 27.52 -49.40
CA LYS A 712 27.22 27.45 -48.71
C LYS A 712 27.27 26.33 -47.69
N ILE A 713 27.01 26.64 -46.42
CA ILE A 713 26.98 25.68 -45.32
C ILE A 713 25.53 25.59 -44.82
N THR A 714 25.01 24.37 -44.77
CA THR A 714 23.70 24.07 -44.16
C THR A 714 23.91 23.21 -42.92
N ALA A 715 23.41 23.62 -41.76
CA ALA A 715 23.42 22.78 -40.55
C ALA A 715 22.03 22.19 -40.33
N PRO A 716 21.78 20.91 -40.63
CA PRO A 716 20.55 20.22 -40.25
C PRO A 716 20.22 20.31 -38.75
N SER A 717 18.94 20.21 -38.41
CA SER A 717 18.42 20.38 -37.04
C SER A 717 18.90 19.33 -36.03
N TYR A 718 19.36 18.17 -36.50
CA TYR A 718 19.84 17.05 -35.68
C TYR A 718 21.34 17.10 -35.36
N PHE A 719 22.06 18.17 -35.72
CA PHE A 719 23.50 18.26 -35.44
C PHE A 719 23.80 18.35 -33.95
N SER A 720 24.85 17.66 -33.51
CA SER A 720 25.38 17.78 -32.15
C SER A 720 26.11 19.12 -31.95
N GLU A 721 26.08 19.65 -30.72
CA GLU A 721 26.88 20.83 -30.38
C GLU A 721 28.35 20.43 -30.32
N SER A 722 29.13 20.86 -31.31
CA SER A 722 30.56 20.56 -31.38
C SER A 722 31.30 21.53 -32.29
N GLU A 723 32.62 21.54 -32.14
CA GLU A 723 33.54 22.20 -33.06
C GLU A 723 33.96 21.23 -34.16
N TYR A 724 33.52 21.50 -35.38
CA TYR A 724 33.84 20.68 -36.54
C TYR A 724 35.06 21.25 -37.25
N ARG A 725 36.15 20.48 -37.25
CA ARG A 725 37.35 20.80 -38.03
C ARG A 725 37.12 20.40 -39.48
N LEU A 726 36.96 21.40 -40.35
CA LEU A 726 36.84 21.25 -41.79
C LEU A 726 38.18 21.52 -42.46
N VAL A 727 38.60 20.62 -43.35
CA VAL A 727 39.84 20.75 -44.12
C VAL A 727 39.48 20.93 -45.58
N PHE A 728 39.71 22.14 -46.10
CA PHE A 728 39.51 22.48 -47.50
C PHE A 728 40.79 22.17 -48.28
N TYR A 729 40.67 21.36 -49.32
CA TYR A 729 41.70 21.04 -50.29
C TYR A 729 41.45 21.85 -51.54
N ILE A 730 42.46 22.62 -51.96
CA ILE A 730 42.46 23.38 -53.19
C ILE A 730 43.45 22.69 -54.13
N GLU A 731 42.94 22.08 -55.18
CA GLU A 731 43.70 21.24 -56.11
C GLU A 731 43.62 21.81 -57.52
N GLY A 732 44.69 21.71 -58.31
CA GLY A 732 44.69 22.14 -59.70
C GLY A 732 46.07 22.00 -60.33
N TYR A 733 46.30 22.68 -61.45
CA TYR A 733 47.55 22.60 -62.20
C TYR A 733 48.20 23.98 -62.35
N LEU A 734 49.50 24.06 -62.06
CA LEU A 734 50.34 25.20 -62.39
C LEU A 734 50.88 25.02 -63.82
N VAL A 735 50.61 26.00 -64.69
CA VAL A 735 50.97 25.95 -66.10
C VAL A 735 52.23 26.76 -66.34
N SER A 736 53.34 26.07 -66.54
CA SER A 736 54.62 26.68 -66.93
C SER A 736 55.02 26.22 -68.34
N GLY A 737 54.74 27.06 -69.34
CA GLY A 737 54.92 26.70 -70.75
C GLY A 737 53.94 25.61 -71.22
N TYR A 738 54.45 24.46 -71.65
CA TYR A 738 53.66 23.28 -72.05
C TYR A 738 53.48 22.24 -70.92
N ASN A 739 54.10 22.46 -69.75
CA ASN A 739 54.07 21.51 -68.64
C ASN A 739 53.00 21.93 -67.61
N GLU A 740 52.15 20.97 -67.22
CA GLU A 740 51.14 21.13 -66.18
C GLU A 740 51.60 20.37 -64.92
N ASN A 741 51.97 21.10 -63.87
CA ASN A 741 52.40 20.51 -62.61
C ASN A 741 51.23 20.55 -61.60
N PRO A 742 50.81 19.42 -61.01
CA PRO A 742 49.73 19.41 -60.03
C PRO A 742 50.17 20.12 -58.74
N PHE A 743 49.25 20.87 -58.12
CA PHE A 743 49.45 21.46 -56.80
C PHE A 743 48.24 21.17 -55.90
N THR A 744 48.49 21.12 -54.59
CA THR A 744 47.46 20.97 -53.55
C THR A 744 47.76 21.92 -52.40
N GLU A 745 46.83 22.80 -52.05
CA GLU A 745 46.86 23.66 -50.87
C GLU A 745 45.79 23.23 -49.87
N LYS A 746 46.09 23.27 -48.57
CA LYS A 746 45.16 22.89 -47.50
C LYS A 746 44.82 24.12 -46.66
N LYS A 747 43.53 24.41 -46.47
CA LYS A 747 43.02 25.40 -45.50
C LYS A 747 42.19 24.70 -44.44
N ILE A 748 42.27 25.16 -43.20
CA ILE A 748 41.52 24.57 -42.09
C ILE A 748 40.57 25.61 -41.53
N ILE A 749 39.30 25.24 -41.40
CA ILE A 749 38.24 26.08 -40.85
C ILE A 749 37.57 25.32 -39.70
N ILE A 750 37.27 26.02 -38.61
CA ILE A 750 36.51 25.47 -37.48
C ILE A 750 35.06 25.97 -37.60
N LEU A 751 34.11 25.06 -37.78
CA LEU A 751 32.69 25.35 -37.77
C LEU A 751 32.13 25.03 -36.38
N LYS A 752 31.65 26.04 -35.66
CA LYS A 752 30.99 25.88 -34.36
C LYS A 752 29.48 25.92 -34.54
N ILE A 753 28.80 24.86 -34.12
CA ILE A 753 27.34 24.79 -34.21
C ILE A 753 26.72 25.13 -32.87
N LEU A 754 25.84 26.13 -32.88
CA LEU A 754 25.20 26.69 -31.69
C LEU A 754 23.76 26.19 -31.58
N GLU A 755 23.31 25.84 -30.37
CA GLU A 755 21.92 25.48 -30.11
C GLU A 755 20.99 26.70 -30.12
N VAL A 756 21.47 27.82 -29.56
CA VAL A 756 20.72 29.06 -29.37
C VAL A 756 21.46 30.20 -30.04
N ASP A 757 20.71 31.12 -30.65
CA ASP A 757 21.31 32.29 -31.26
C ASP A 757 21.89 33.25 -30.20
N ARG A 758 22.88 34.05 -30.61
CA ARG A 758 23.56 35.00 -29.70
C ARG A 758 22.59 36.06 -29.15
N THR A 759 21.60 36.50 -29.93
CA THR A 759 20.60 37.51 -29.56
C THR A 759 19.66 37.00 -28.45
N GLN A 760 19.20 35.76 -28.55
CA GLN A 760 18.39 35.07 -27.54
C GLN A 760 19.20 34.86 -26.26
N SER A 761 20.47 34.49 -26.39
CA SER A 761 21.39 34.33 -25.26
C SER A 761 21.63 35.66 -24.54
N THR A 762 21.72 36.79 -25.27
CA THR A 762 21.78 38.12 -24.66
C THR A 762 20.50 38.43 -23.89
N LYS A 763 19.33 38.10 -24.45
CA LYS A 763 18.05 38.29 -23.77
C LYS A 763 17.94 37.47 -22.48
N PHE A 764 18.39 36.21 -22.50
CA PHE A 764 18.41 35.36 -21.30
C PHE A 764 19.28 35.95 -20.18
N LEU A 765 20.44 36.54 -20.55
CA LEU A 765 21.31 37.22 -19.60
C LEU A 765 20.64 38.48 -19.02
N GLU A 766 20.00 39.31 -19.85
CA GLU A 766 19.29 40.52 -19.41
C GLU A 766 18.10 40.20 -18.50
N ASP A 767 17.26 39.25 -18.90
CA ASP A 767 16.11 38.78 -18.11
C ASP A 767 16.57 38.21 -16.76
N SER A 768 17.67 37.44 -16.71
CA SER A 768 18.23 36.90 -15.46
C SER A 768 18.66 38.01 -14.50
N ARG A 769 19.29 39.07 -15.03
CA ARG A 769 19.68 40.25 -14.23
C ARG A 769 18.45 40.98 -13.69
N GLU A 770 17.41 41.13 -14.51
CA GLU A 770 16.17 41.78 -14.08
C GLU A 770 15.47 40.98 -12.96
N MET A 771 15.43 39.65 -13.06
CA MET A 771 14.87 38.76 -12.03
C MET A 771 15.63 38.90 -10.70
N LEU A 772 16.96 38.91 -10.75
CA LEU A 772 17.81 39.12 -9.57
C LEU A 772 17.52 40.46 -8.90
N GLU A 773 17.43 41.55 -9.66
CA GLU A 773 17.12 42.88 -9.13
C GLU A 773 15.71 42.95 -8.51
N LYS A 774 14.71 42.27 -9.10
CA LYS A 774 13.37 42.16 -8.51
C LYS A 774 13.39 41.41 -7.18
N MET A 775 14.20 40.37 -7.04
CA MET A 775 14.34 39.61 -5.80
C MET A 775 15.08 40.40 -4.73
N ARG A 776 16.13 41.15 -5.09
CA ARG A 776 16.85 42.06 -4.17
C ARG A 776 15.92 43.13 -3.60
N LYS A 777 15.07 43.74 -4.44
CA LYS A 777 14.08 44.74 -4.00
C LYS A 777 13.09 44.20 -2.98
N LYS A 778 12.83 42.88 -2.98
CA LYS A 778 11.95 42.21 -2.03
C LYS A 778 12.70 41.55 -0.87
N GLU A 779 14.01 41.78 -0.75
CA GLU A 779 14.88 41.19 0.28
C GLU A 779 14.87 39.65 0.32
N TYR A 780 14.64 39.02 -0.83
CA TYR A 780 14.72 37.56 -0.96
C TYR A 780 16.18 37.10 -0.93
N ASN A 781 16.42 35.84 -0.54
CA ASN A 781 17.74 35.23 -0.57
C ASN A 781 18.18 34.94 -2.03
N THR A 782 19.20 35.66 -2.51
CA THR A 782 19.63 35.64 -3.93
C THR A 782 20.89 34.81 -4.20
N LYS A 783 21.47 34.15 -3.18
CA LYS A 783 22.79 33.50 -3.30
C LYS A 783 22.89 32.49 -4.45
N GLU A 784 21.87 31.67 -4.64
CA GLU A 784 21.85 30.64 -5.70
C GLU A 784 21.71 31.27 -7.10
N ILE A 785 20.88 32.29 -7.25
CA ILE A 785 20.71 33.00 -8.53
C ILE A 785 21.96 33.82 -8.87
N GLU A 786 22.61 34.43 -7.88
CA GLU A 786 23.89 35.14 -8.10
C GLU A 786 24.98 34.18 -8.59
N LYS A 787 25.05 32.97 -8.03
CA LYS A 787 25.95 31.92 -8.51
C LYS A 787 25.64 31.52 -9.95
N LEU A 788 24.37 31.24 -10.25
CA LEU A 788 23.93 30.88 -11.61
C LEU A 788 24.19 32.02 -12.61
N LEU A 789 24.03 33.28 -12.20
CA LEU A 789 24.31 34.44 -13.05
C LEU A 789 25.80 34.52 -13.42
N VAL A 790 26.70 34.24 -12.48
CA VAL A 790 28.15 34.18 -12.76
C VAL A 790 28.46 33.06 -13.76
N GLU A 791 27.81 31.90 -13.62
CA GLU A 791 27.95 30.79 -14.56
C GLU A 791 27.38 31.13 -15.95
N ILE A 792 26.26 31.86 -16.02
CA ILE A 792 25.69 32.37 -17.28
C ILE A 792 26.64 33.38 -17.94
N GLU A 793 27.22 34.32 -17.18
CA GLU A 793 28.17 35.30 -17.71
C GLU A 793 29.47 34.63 -18.20
N PHE A 794 29.93 33.61 -17.48
CA PHE A 794 31.08 32.80 -17.89
C PHE A 794 30.79 32.02 -19.18
N ALA A 795 29.67 31.30 -19.24
CA ALA A 795 29.25 30.52 -20.41
C ALA A 795 29.02 31.42 -21.64
N TYR A 796 28.41 32.60 -21.45
CA TYR A 796 28.22 33.59 -22.50
C TYR A 796 29.55 34.08 -23.09
N ASN A 797 30.56 34.34 -22.24
CA ASN A 797 31.90 34.73 -22.69
C ASN A 797 32.64 33.60 -23.41
N GLN A 798 32.37 32.34 -23.06
CA GLN A 798 32.90 31.15 -23.74
C GLN A 798 32.09 30.75 -24.98
N THR A 799 31.06 31.52 -25.36
CA THR A 799 30.14 31.22 -26.49
C THR A 799 29.46 29.86 -26.36
N ASP A 800 29.20 29.42 -25.12
CA ASP A 800 28.43 28.22 -24.79
C ASP A 800 26.98 28.66 -24.46
N PHE A 801 26.17 28.73 -25.51
CA PHE A 801 24.81 29.25 -25.41
C PHE A 801 23.80 28.21 -24.91
N GLY A 802 24.13 26.91 -24.99
CA GLY A 802 23.34 25.84 -24.39
C GLY A 802 23.33 25.95 -22.86
N VAL A 803 24.50 26.14 -22.25
CA VAL A 803 24.61 26.35 -20.79
C VAL A 803 23.92 27.65 -20.35
N VAL A 804 24.03 28.72 -21.14
CA VAL A 804 23.31 30.00 -20.88
C VAL A 804 21.79 29.77 -20.78
N LYS A 805 21.20 29.02 -21.72
CA LYS A 805 19.77 28.70 -21.72
C LYS A 805 19.38 27.84 -20.51
N ASN A 806 20.11 26.76 -20.24
CA ASN A 806 19.81 25.85 -19.12
C ASN A 806 19.87 26.57 -17.77
N ASN A 807 20.91 27.39 -17.56
CA ASN A 807 21.04 28.15 -16.33
C ASN A 807 20.01 29.28 -16.23
N TYR A 808 19.63 29.92 -17.35
CA TYR A 808 18.51 30.87 -17.38
C TYR A 808 17.18 30.22 -16.98
N GLU A 809 16.87 29.04 -17.53
CA GLU A 809 15.65 28.29 -17.16
C GLU A 809 15.65 27.96 -15.66
N ARG A 810 16.82 27.60 -15.10
CA ARG A 810 16.97 27.40 -13.65
C ARG A 810 16.73 28.67 -12.85
N VAL A 811 17.30 29.81 -13.27
CA VAL A 811 17.08 31.13 -12.65
C VAL A 811 15.59 31.50 -12.68
N LYS A 812 14.92 31.26 -13.82
CA LYS A 812 13.49 31.53 -13.98
C LYS A 812 12.62 30.68 -13.05
N ILE A 813 12.90 29.38 -12.92
CA ILE A 813 12.18 28.49 -11.99
C ILE A 813 12.34 28.96 -10.54
N LEU A 814 13.55 29.32 -10.12
CA LEU A 814 13.82 29.83 -8.77
C LEU A 814 13.08 31.16 -8.52
N TYR A 815 13.11 32.07 -9.50
CA TYR A 815 12.38 33.34 -9.45
C TYR A 815 10.87 33.12 -9.33
N ASP A 816 10.27 32.35 -10.23
CA ASP A 816 8.81 32.08 -10.25
C ASP A 816 8.37 31.38 -8.96
N SER A 817 9.18 30.43 -8.47
CA SER A 817 8.93 29.74 -7.19
C SER A 817 8.98 30.71 -6.01
N SER A 818 9.91 31.67 -6.00
CA SER A 818 10.00 32.67 -4.93
C SER A 818 8.76 33.57 -4.88
N VAL A 819 8.27 34.02 -6.04
CA VAL A 819 7.10 34.89 -6.14
C VAL A 819 5.82 34.12 -5.76
N LEU A 820 5.70 32.88 -6.22
CA LEU A 820 4.56 32.02 -5.89
C LEU A 820 4.53 31.69 -4.40
N SER A 821 5.68 31.38 -3.81
CA SER A 821 5.82 31.06 -2.39
C SER A 821 5.43 32.25 -1.50
N ASP A 822 5.91 33.47 -1.80
CA ASP A 822 5.51 34.68 -1.05
C ASP A 822 3.99 34.93 -1.10
N LYS A 823 3.39 34.73 -2.27
CA LYS A 823 1.93 34.87 -2.45
C LYS A 823 1.15 33.83 -1.64
N LEU A 824 1.54 32.56 -1.73
CA LEU A 824 0.87 31.46 -1.03
C LEU A 824 1.02 31.58 0.48
N MET A 825 2.20 32.00 0.96
CA MET A 825 2.47 32.21 2.37
C MET A 825 1.61 33.31 2.97
N LYS A 826 1.42 34.44 2.25
CA LYS A 826 0.49 35.52 2.66
C LYS A 826 -0.95 35.04 2.74
N ASP A 827 -1.46 34.40 1.68
CA ASP A 827 -2.84 33.89 1.63
C ASP A 827 -3.13 32.85 2.74
N LEU A 828 -2.19 31.93 2.98
CA LEU A 828 -2.33 30.93 4.04
C LEU A 828 -2.24 31.53 5.44
N ASN A 829 -1.32 32.45 5.69
CA ASN A 829 -1.20 33.09 7.01
C ASN A 829 -2.46 33.87 7.38
N GLU A 830 -3.09 34.56 6.43
CA GLU A 830 -4.39 35.22 6.63
C GLU A 830 -5.49 34.21 6.98
N LYS A 831 -5.60 33.13 6.20
CA LYS A 831 -6.58 32.06 6.40
C LYS A 831 -6.43 31.31 7.72
N ILE A 832 -5.19 31.04 8.13
CA ILE A 832 -4.87 30.38 9.40
C ILE A 832 -5.18 31.32 10.57
N ALA A 833 -4.83 32.61 10.47
CA ALA A 833 -5.17 33.61 11.49
C ALA A 833 -6.68 33.75 11.70
N ASP A 834 -7.46 33.72 10.61
CA ASP A 834 -8.91 33.71 10.68
C ASP A 834 -9.45 32.44 11.34
N ALA A 835 -8.95 31.26 10.98
CA ALA A 835 -9.38 29.99 11.58
C ALA A 835 -9.14 29.95 13.10
N GLU A 836 -7.96 30.39 13.55
CA GLU A 836 -7.60 30.43 14.97
C GLU A 836 -8.43 31.44 15.76
N LYS A 837 -8.74 32.61 15.17
CA LYS A 837 -9.61 33.61 15.78
C LYS A 837 -10.98 33.04 16.16
N TYR A 838 -11.48 32.08 15.39
CA TYR A 838 -12.76 31.42 15.66
C TYR A 838 -12.64 30.10 16.43
N GLY A 839 -11.42 29.72 16.82
CA GLY A 839 -11.12 28.55 17.66
C GLY A 839 -11.08 27.23 16.90
N ILE A 840 -10.78 27.26 15.59
CA ILE A 840 -10.51 26.08 14.76
C ILE A 840 -9.02 25.77 14.86
N SER A 841 -8.68 24.52 15.18
CA SER A 841 -7.29 24.11 15.37
C SER A 841 -6.63 23.78 14.02
N VAL A 842 -5.70 24.62 13.58
CA VAL A 842 -4.97 24.49 12.30
C VAL A 842 -3.47 24.26 12.52
N ASN A 843 -3.14 23.28 13.37
CA ASN A 843 -1.79 23.07 13.88
C ASN A 843 -0.84 22.52 12.82
N GLU A 844 -1.26 21.56 12.01
CA GLU A 844 -0.42 20.99 10.95
C GLU A 844 -0.27 21.97 9.78
N ALA A 845 -1.34 22.69 9.40
CA ALA A 845 -1.23 23.76 8.42
C ALA A 845 -0.21 24.84 8.87
N ARG A 846 -0.26 25.27 10.14
CA ARG A 846 0.69 26.25 10.69
C ARG A 846 2.13 25.72 10.73
N LYS A 847 2.32 24.47 11.15
CA LYS A 847 3.64 23.83 11.16
C LYS A 847 4.24 23.76 9.76
N LEU A 848 3.45 23.39 8.75
CA LEU A 848 3.90 23.33 7.36
C LEU A 848 4.22 24.73 6.80
N VAL A 849 3.44 25.76 7.13
CA VAL A 849 3.77 27.15 6.75
C VAL A 849 5.08 27.60 7.40
N ASN A 850 5.32 27.31 8.69
CA ASN A 850 6.56 27.68 9.37
C ASN A 850 7.79 26.96 8.78
N LEU A 851 7.63 25.68 8.38
CA LEU A 851 8.67 24.92 7.69
C LEU A 851 8.92 25.48 6.29
N ALA A 852 7.87 25.89 5.58
CA ALA A 852 7.98 26.54 4.29
C ALA A 852 8.68 27.90 4.39
N GLU A 853 8.35 28.72 5.39
CA GLU A 853 9.01 30.00 5.69
C GLU A 853 10.50 29.79 5.99
N SER A 854 10.83 28.78 6.80
CA SER A 854 12.22 28.41 7.08
C SER A 854 12.97 27.99 5.82
N ALA A 855 12.32 27.27 4.90
CA ALA A 855 12.91 26.91 3.61
C ALA A 855 13.06 28.14 2.69
N PHE A 856 12.09 29.04 2.67
CA PHE A 856 12.09 30.29 1.92
C PHE A 856 13.27 31.19 2.33
N LEU A 857 13.47 31.39 3.63
CA LEU A 857 14.58 32.19 4.17
C LEU A 857 15.96 31.61 3.81
N ARG A 858 16.05 30.27 3.72
CA ARG A 858 17.28 29.58 3.28
C ARG A 858 17.51 29.62 1.77
N GLY A 859 16.57 30.16 0.98
CA GLY A 859 16.64 30.19 -0.49
C GLY A 859 16.07 28.93 -1.17
N GLY A 860 15.50 27.99 -0.41
CA GLY A 860 14.86 26.78 -0.94
C GLY A 860 13.44 27.04 -1.41
N TYR A 861 13.27 27.84 -2.47
CA TYR A 861 11.96 28.31 -2.94
C TYR A 861 11.04 27.19 -3.44
N GLU A 862 11.57 26.22 -4.18
CA GLU A 862 10.78 25.08 -4.69
C GLU A 862 10.26 24.21 -3.55
N THR A 863 11.11 23.92 -2.56
CA THR A 863 10.72 23.20 -1.34
C THR A 863 9.68 23.99 -0.56
N SER A 864 9.82 25.32 -0.48
CA SER A 864 8.83 26.18 0.17
C SER A 864 7.47 26.10 -0.52
N VAL A 865 7.42 26.18 -1.86
CA VAL A 865 6.17 26.01 -2.64
C VAL A 865 5.52 24.65 -2.39
N ALA A 866 6.31 23.57 -2.39
CA ALA A 866 5.78 22.22 -2.12
C ALA A 866 5.14 22.13 -0.73
N ARG A 867 5.83 22.64 0.31
CA ARG A 867 5.30 22.68 1.68
C ARG A 867 4.09 23.61 1.83
N LEU A 868 4.01 24.71 1.09
CA LEU A 868 2.84 25.58 1.08
C LEU A 868 1.64 24.93 0.40
N LYS A 869 1.84 24.16 -0.68
CA LYS A 869 0.76 23.38 -1.29
C LYS A 869 0.26 22.28 -0.33
N GLU A 870 1.16 21.61 0.38
CA GLU A 870 0.80 20.68 1.46
C GLU A 870 0.03 21.40 2.57
N ALA A 871 0.47 22.60 2.98
CA ALA A 871 -0.22 23.41 3.97
C ALA A 871 -1.63 23.84 3.53
N GLN A 872 -1.84 24.12 2.24
CA GLN A 872 -3.18 24.40 1.70
C GLN A 872 -4.11 23.18 1.81
N LEU A 873 -3.60 21.99 1.53
CA LEU A 873 -4.37 20.75 1.68
C LEU A 873 -4.64 20.45 3.16
N ALA A 874 -3.63 20.58 4.02
CA ALA A 874 -3.78 20.40 5.46
C ALA A 874 -4.81 21.39 6.03
N TYR A 875 -4.73 22.67 5.67
CA TYR A 875 -5.71 23.68 6.07
C TYR A 875 -7.12 23.32 5.60
N ALA A 876 -7.27 22.86 4.35
CA ALA A 876 -8.57 22.44 3.81
C ALA A 876 -9.13 21.21 4.55
N LEU A 877 -8.28 20.29 5.02
CA LEU A 877 -8.69 19.10 5.77
C LEU A 877 -9.02 19.44 7.23
N GLU A 878 -8.16 20.20 7.92
CA GLU A 878 -8.35 20.61 9.32
C GLU A 878 -9.60 21.49 9.48
N THR A 879 -9.97 22.26 8.45
CA THR A 879 -11.18 23.09 8.47
C THR A 879 -12.46 22.33 8.04
N LYS A 880 -12.35 21.16 7.41
CA LYS A 880 -13.48 20.38 6.89
C LYS A 880 -14.14 19.56 8.01
N GLY A 881 -15.18 20.13 8.63
CA GLY A 881 -15.98 19.51 9.69
C GLY A 881 -16.03 20.35 10.97
N GLU A 882 -15.03 21.19 11.20
CA GLU A 882 -14.98 22.12 12.35
C GLU A 882 -15.75 23.43 12.12
N PHE A 883 -16.13 23.75 10.87
CA PHE A 883 -17.17 24.76 10.57
C PHE A 883 -18.59 24.31 10.99
N GLY A 884 -18.70 23.47 12.02
CA GLY A 884 -19.95 22.97 12.59
C GLY A 884 -20.71 24.01 13.42
N LEU A 885 -21.72 23.53 14.15
CA LEU A 885 -22.65 24.35 14.93
C LEU A 885 -21.93 25.36 15.85
N ALA A 886 -20.77 25.00 16.42
CA ALA A 886 -19.97 25.87 17.29
C ALA A 886 -19.42 27.12 16.59
N TYR A 887 -18.94 26.99 15.34
CA TYR A 887 -18.51 28.12 14.51
C TYR A 887 -19.69 29.06 14.19
N TYR A 888 -20.85 28.49 13.84
CA TYR A 888 -22.07 29.24 13.56
C TYR A 888 -22.64 29.96 14.80
N VAL A 889 -22.60 29.31 15.98
CA VAL A 889 -23.03 29.89 17.26
C VAL A 889 -22.14 31.07 17.66
N ARG A 890 -20.82 30.99 17.44
CA ARG A 890 -19.89 32.11 17.71
C ARG A 890 -20.00 33.24 16.70
N LYS A 891 -20.29 32.94 15.43
CA LYS A 891 -20.43 33.92 14.35
C LYS A 891 -21.78 34.66 14.36
N LYS A 892 -22.86 34.00 14.84
CA LYS A 892 -24.24 34.54 14.87
C LYS A 892 -25.03 34.14 16.14
N PRO A 893 -24.71 34.69 17.32
CA PRO A 893 -25.28 34.23 18.60
C PRO A 893 -26.79 34.44 18.76
N LEU A 894 -27.35 35.51 18.18
CA LEU A 894 -28.77 35.86 18.29
C LEU A 894 -29.70 34.86 17.55
N GLU A 895 -29.33 34.44 16.35
CA GLU A 895 -30.12 33.53 15.52
C GLU A 895 -30.10 32.10 16.09
N THR A 896 -28.94 31.63 16.57
CA THR A 896 -28.81 30.28 17.18
C THR A 896 -29.47 30.19 18.56
N GLY A 897 -29.47 31.28 19.34
CA GLY A 897 -30.17 31.34 20.63
C GLY A 897 -31.68 31.14 20.49
N GLY A 898 -32.29 31.72 19.44
CA GLY A 898 -33.73 31.55 19.17
C GLY A 898 -34.12 30.11 18.83
N VAL A 899 -33.29 29.40 18.07
CA VAL A 899 -33.53 27.99 17.69
C VAL A 899 -33.38 27.06 18.89
N ALA A 900 -32.39 27.27 19.76
CA ALA A 900 -32.21 26.48 20.97
C ALA A 900 -33.39 26.64 21.95
N LEU A 901 -33.95 27.85 22.05
CA LEU A 901 -35.10 28.15 22.90
C LEU A 901 -36.37 27.46 22.36
N LEU A 902 -36.58 27.47 21.04
CA LEU A 902 -37.68 26.74 20.40
C LEU A 902 -37.55 25.21 20.54
N ALA A 903 -36.35 24.67 20.38
CA ALA A 903 -36.09 23.25 20.59
C ALA A 903 -36.33 22.84 22.05
N GLY A 904 -35.87 23.66 23.00
CA GLY A 904 -36.12 23.45 24.44
C GLY A 904 -37.61 23.47 24.78
N LEU A 905 -38.37 24.42 24.21
CA LEU A 905 -39.83 24.49 24.39
C LEU A 905 -40.55 23.29 23.76
N ALA A 906 -40.09 22.80 22.60
CA ALA A 906 -40.65 21.63 21.95
C ALA A 906 -40.39 20.33 22.74
N VAL A 907 -39.18 20.15 23.27
CA VAL A 907 -38.82 19.00 24.14
C VAL A 907 -39.59 19.07 25.46
N PHE A 908 -39.70 20.25 26.06
CA PHE A 908 -40.49 20.44 27.27
C PHE A 908 -41.98 20.11 27.02
N GLY A 909 -42.55 20.65 25.95
CA GLY A 909 -43.95 20.40 25.56
C GLY A 909 -44.24 18.91 25.28
N SER A 910 -43.37 18.22 24.55
CA SER A 910 -43.54 16.79 24.23
C SER A 910 -43.41 15.90 25.48
N SER A 911 -42.49 16.22 26.39
CA SER A 911 -42.31 15.48 27.65
C SER A 911 -43.53 15.59 28.58
N VAL A 912 -44.12 16.78 28.68
CA VAL A 912 -45.34 17.03 29.47
C VAL A 912 -46.53 16.31 28.85
N PHE A 913 -46.65 16.33 27.52
CA PHE A 913 -47.71 15.63 26.79
C PHE A 913 -47.66 14.11 27.00
N LEU A 914 -46.47 13.50 26.88
CA LEU A 914 -46.26 12.07 27.12
C LEU A 914 -46.60 11.67 28.56
N ARG A 915 -46.12 12.43 29.56
CA ARG A 915 -46.42 12.17 30.98
C ARG A 915 -47.91 12.29 31.27
N LYS A 916 -48.61 13.28 30.67
CA LYS A 916 -50.07 13.44 30.81
C LYS A 916 -50.80 12.21 30.25
N LYS A 917 -50.40 11.75 29.06
CA LYS A 917 -51.01 10.58 28.40
C LYS A 917 -50.85 9.31 29.24
N ILE A 918 -49.66 9.08 29.80
CA ILE A 918 -49.38 7.93 30.67
C ILE A 918 -50.21 7.98 31.96
N LEU A 919 -50.26 9.14 32.63
CA LEU A 919 -51.03 9.29 33.88
C LEU A 919 -52.54 9.13 33.65
N ASN A 920 -53.08 9.66 32.56
CA ASN A 920 -54.48 9.47 32.19
C ASN A 920 -54.82 8.01 31.87
N ALA A 921 -53.92 7.29 31.19
CA ALA A 921 -54.10 5.86 30.91
C ALA A 921 -54.11 5.04 32.21
N ARG A 922 -53.16 5.31 33.11
CA ARG A 922 -53.12 4.65 34.42
C ARG A 922 -54.38 4.93 35.24
N LEU A 923 -54.90 6.16 35.21
CA LEU A 923 -56.12 6.51 35.94
C LEU A 923 -57.33 5.72 35.44
N ARG A 924 -57.49 5.57 34.11
CA ARG A 924 -58.58 4.78 33.52
C ARG A 924 -58.51 3.31 33.95
N VAL A 925 -57.32 2.71 33.95
CA VAL A 925 -57.13 1.32 34.39
C VAL A 925 -57.51 1.15 35.86
N LEU A 926 -57.11 2.08 36.72
CA LEU A 926 -57.44 2.03 38.15
C LEU A 926 -58.96 2.21 38.40
N GLU A 927 -59.66 3.03 37.61
CA GLU A 927 -61.12 3.18 37.69
C GLU A 927 -61.89 1.92 37.26
N GLU A 928 -61.39 1.21 36.26
CA GLU A 928 -61.96 -0.07 35.82
C GLU A 928 -61.69 -1.17 36.86
N GLU A 929 -60.49 -1.21 37.43
CA GLU A 929 -60.12 -2.16 38.50
C GLU A 929 -60.96 -1.94 39.77
N GLU A 930 -61.19 -0.70 40.19
CA GLU A 930 -62.04 -0.34 41.32
C GLU A 930 -63.48 -0.88 41.15
N LYS A 931 -64.08 -0.66 39.97
CA LYS A 931 -65.44 -1.14 39.66
C LYS A 931 -65.53 -2.66 39.65
N LEU A 932 -64.50 -3.32 39.11
CA LEU A 932 -64.42 -4.77 39.02
C LEU A 932 -64.33 -5.41 40.42
N LEU A 933 -63.47 -4.87 41.29
CA LEU A 933 -63.33 -5.34 42.68
C LEU A 933 -64.63 -5.21 43.46
N ILE A 934 -65.32 -4.06 43.36
CA ILE A 934 -66.63 -3.85 44.00
C ILE A 934 -67.68 -4.84 43.44
N GLY A 935 -67.64 -5.12 42.13
CA GLY A 935 -68.49 -6.12 41.49
C GLY A 935 -68.25 -7.53 42.04
N LEU A 936 -66.99 -7.95 42.14
CA LEU A 936 -66.61 -9.26 42.68
C LEU A 936 -67.02 -9.42 44.15
N MET A 937 -66.85 -8.38 44.97
CA MET A 937 -67.27 -8.39 46.37
C MET A 937 -68.79 -8.65 46.51
N LYS A 938 -69.61 -8.02 45.66
CA LYS A 938 -71.07 -8.26 45.62
C LYS A 938 -71.44 -9.66 45.20
N VAL A 939 -70.72 -10.24 44.23
CA VAL A 939 -70.94 -11.62 43.79
C VAL A 939 -70.65 -12.61 44.91
N ILE A 940 -69.54 -12.42 45.63
CA ILE A 940 -69.12 -13.29 46.74
C ILE A 940 -70.08 -13.19 47.93
N GLN A 941 -70.56 -11.98 48.26
CA GLN A 941 -71.63 -11.79 49.24
C GLN A 941 -72.89 -12.55 48.85
N LYS A 942 -73.29 -12.50 47.58
CA LYS A 942 -74.45 -13.24 47.07
C LYS A 942 -74.25 -14.75 47.14
N GLU A 943 -73.07 -15.25 46.79
CA GLU A 943 -72.75 -16.68 46.81
C GLU A 943 -72.73 -17.26 48.23
N CYS A 944 -72.29 -16.48 49.22
CA CYS A 944 -72.27 -16.90 50.63
C CYS A 944 -73.65 -16.76 51.29
N PHE A 945 -74.28 -15.58 51.24
CA PHE A 945 -75.48 -15.28 52.04
C PHE A 945 -76.80 -15.63 51.36
N GLU A 946 -76.89 -15.59 50.03
CA GLU A 946 -78.13 -15.93 49.31
C GLU A 946 -78.11 -17.36 48.75
N GLN A 947 -76.95 -17.82 48.26
CA GLN A 947 -76.84 -19.12 47.57
C GLN A 947 -76.26 -20.24 48.45
N GLY A 948 -75.66 -19.93 49.60
CA GLY A 948 -75.07 -20.90 50.53
C GLY A 948 -73.91 -21.72 49.95
N LYS A 949 -73.23 -21.23 48.89
CA LYS A 949 -72.20 -21.97 48.13
C LYS A 949 -70.79 -21.84 48.71
N LEU A 950 -70.58 -20.93 49.66
CA LEU A 950 -69.26 -20.58 50.19
C LEU A 950 -69.29 -20.62 51.72
N SER A 951 -68.27 -21.23 52.36
CA SER A 951 -68.16 -21.23 53.82
C SER A 951 -67.83 -19.84 54.37
N MET A 952 -68.14 -19.59 55.64
CA MET A 952 -67.87 -18.28 56.27
C MET A 952 -66.37 -17.95 56.36
N ASP A 953 -65.50 -18.96 56.48
CA ASP A 953 -64.05 -18.77 56.47
C ASP A 953 -63.52 -18.43 55.06
N GLU A 954 -63.99 -19.14 54.03
CA GLU A 954 -63.62 -18.84 52.63
C GLU A 954 -64.15 -17.46 52.19
N TYR A 955 -65.37 -17.11 52.61
CA TYR A 955 -65.94 -15.77 52.45
C TYR A 955 -65.06 -14.72 53.14
N GLY A 956 -64.67 -14.95 54.40
CA GLY A 956 -63.82 -14.04 55.16
C GLY A 956 -62.47 -13.80 54.50
N ASN A 957 -61.81 -14.85 54.04
CA ASN A 957 -60.51 -14.78 53.36
C ASN A 957 -60.60 -14.06 52.01
N ALA A 958 -61.56 -14.44 51.16
CA ALA A 958 -61.75 -13.81 49.85
C ALA A 958 -62.11 -12.33 49.97
N MET A 959 -63.02 -11.99 50.88
CA MET A 959 -63.42 -10.60 51.12
C MET A 959 -62.26 -9.76 51.62
N THR A 960 -61.41 -10.29 52.52
CA THR A 960 -60.22 -9.58 53.03
C THR A 960 -59.20 -9.29 51.91
N GLN A 961 -59.02 -10.22 50.97
CA GLN A 961 -58.12 -10.02 49.82
C GLN A 961 -58.63 -8.93 48.87
N TYR A 962 -59.93 -8.94 48.52
CA TYR A 962 -60.52 -7.90 47.68
C TYR A 962 -60.53 -6.53 48.36
N GLU A 963 -60.78 -6.47 49.67
CA GLU A 963 -60.70 -5.25 50.46
C GLU A 963 -59.28 -4.66 50.49
N THR A 964 -58.27 -5.50 50.69
CA THR A 964 -56.86 -5.08 50.68
C THR A 964 -56.47 -4.53 49.32
N ARG A 965 -56.87 -5.21 48.24
CA ARG A 965 -56.58 -4.76 46.86
C ARG A 965 -57.32 -3.47 46.51
N LEU A 966 -58.60 -3.36 46.89
CA LEU A 966 -59.41 -2.16 46.66
C LEU A 966 -58.81 -0.94 47.37
N ASN A 967 -58.31 -1.11 48.60
CA ASN A 967 -57.62 -0.04 49.33
C ASN A 967 -56.36 0.44 48.59
N MET A 968 -55.54 -0.48 48.07
CA MET A 968 -54.36 -0.12 47.28
C MET A 968 -54.72 0.63 45.99
N VAL A 969 -55.76 0.16 45.27
CA VAL A 969 -56.23 0.80 44.02
C VAL A 969 -56.74 2.22 44.28
N ILE A 970 -57.50 2.44 45.36
CA ILE A 970 -57.99 3.77 45.75
C ILE A 970 -56.83 4.72 46.10
N GLN A 971 -55.82 4.24 46.84
CA GLN A 971 -54.64 5.04 47.16
C GLN A 971 -53.84 5.42 45.90
N ASP A 972 -53.64 4.47 44.99
CA ASP A 972 -52.93 4.69 43.73
C ASP A 972 -53.68 5.65 42.79
N LYS A 973 -55.01 5.59 42.79
CA LYS A 973 -55.87 6.50 42.03
C LYS A 973 -55.70 7.95 42.52
N ILE A 974 -55.80 8.19 43.82
CA ILE A 974 -55.64 9.52 44.42
C ILE A 974 -54.24 10.09 44.18
N SER A 975 -53.21 9.26 44.33
CA SER A 975 -51.83 9.59 44.01
C SER A 975 -51.65 9.99 42.54
N THR A 976 -52.26 9.23 41.62
CA THR A 976 -52.17 9.48 40.16
C THR A 976 -52.90 10.76 39.76
N GLU A 977 -54.09 11.03 40.30
CA GLU A 977 -54.83 12.28 40.06
C GLU A 977 -54.07 13.50 40.58
N THR A 978 -53.40 13.38 41.74
CA THR A 978 -52.60 14.46 42.33
C THR A 978 -51.37 14.77 41.48
N LYS A 979 -50.71 13.73 40.92
CA LYS A 979 -49.60 13.89 39.97
C LYS A 979 -50.07 14.56 38.68
N LEU A 980 -51.26 14.24 38.19
CA LEU A 980 -51.85 14.85 36.99
C LEU A 980 -52.18 16.33 37.23
N ALA A 981 -52.79 16.67 38.36
CA ALA A 981 -53.15 18.05 38.72
C ALA A 981 -51.92 18.98 38.82
N ASN A 982 -50.77 18.44 39.18
CA ASN A 982 -49.52 19.19 39.35
C ASN A 982 -48.56 19.13 38.15
N LEU A 983 -48.94 18.44 37.06
CA LEU A 983 -48.06 18.18 35.92
C LEU A 983 -47.57 19.45 35.18
N MET A 984 -48.36 20.53 35.18
CA MET A 984 -48.07 21.77 34.45
C MET A 984 -47.58 22.93 35.35
N ARG A 985 -47.38 22.71 36.66
CA ARG A 985 -46.92 23.77 37.57
C ARG A 985 -45.40 23.84 37.63
N LEU A 986 -44.82 24.89 37.05
CA LEU A 986 -43.39 25.19 37.09
C LEU A 986 -42.92 25.79 38.44
N LYS A 987 -43.85 26.26 39.28
CA LYS A 987 -43.56 26.78 40.62
C LYS A 987 -44.63 26.36 41.63
N GLY A 988 -44.24 25.48 42.53
CA GLY A 988 -45.04 24.97 43.65
C GLY A 988 -44.34 23.77 44.25
N GLY A 989 -43.70 23.94 45.41
CA GLY A 989 -42.93 22.86 46.05
C GLY A 989 -43.81 21.68 46.46
N LYS A 990 -43.16 20.52 46.65
CA LYS A 990 -43.74 19.24 47.11
C LYS A 990 -44.73 19.38 48.29
N GLU A 991 -44.52 20.39 49.13
CA GLU A 991 -45.41 20.74 50.25
C GLU A 991 -46.80 21.22 49.80
N LYS A 992 -46.91 22.08 48.78
CA LYS A 992 -48.20 22.62 48.33
C LYS A 992 -49.05 21.52 47.69
N SER A 993 -48.44 20.63 46.89
CA SER A 993 -49.13 19.47 46.34
C SER A 993 -49.61 18.50 47.43
N LEU A 994 -48.83 18.31 48.49
CA LEU A 994 -49.23 17.46 49.62
C LEU A 994 -50.36 18.11 50.45
N LYS A 995 -50.38 19.43 50.62
CA LYS A 995 -51.49 20.15 51.27
C LYS A 995 -52.78 20.06 50.45
N GLU A 996 -52.70 20.14 49.12
CA GLU A 996 -53.84 19.95 48.22
C GLU A 996 -54.35 18.50 48.25
N GLU A 997 -53.46 17.49 48.30
CA GLU A 997 -53.82 16.07 48.49
C GLU A 997 -54.55 15.85 49.84
N ALA A 998 -54.03 16.42 50.93
CA ALA A 998 -54.64 16.35 52.26
C ALA A 998 -56.04 16.99 52.32
N ALA A 999 -56.22 18.17 51.70
CA ALA A 999 -57.51 18.83 51.64
C ALA A 999 -58.55 18.01 50.87
N ARG A 1000 -58.12 17.40 49.76
CA ARG A 1000 -58.98 16.56 48.92
C ARG A 1000 -59.33 15.23 49.59
N LEU A 1001 -58.41 14.62 50.33
CA LEU A 1001 -58.70 13.44 51.17
C LEU A 1001 -59.77 13.76 52.22
N LYS A 1002 -59.66 14.91 52.90
CA LYS A 1002 -60.68 15.39 53.85
C LYS A 1002 -62.04 15.61 53.17
N GLU A 1003 -62.06 16.10 51.94
CA GLU A 1003 -63.28 16.25 51.14
C GLU A 1003 -63.90 14.90 50.73
N LEU A 1004 -63.08 13.94 50.28
CA LEU A 1004 -63.50 12.58 49.93
C LEU A 1004 -64.08 11.85 51.14
N MET A 1005 -63.46 12.00 52.33
CA MET A 1005 -64.01 11.48 53.58
C MET A 1005 -65.39 12.06 53.87
N LYS A 1006 -65.56 13.39 53.77
CA LYS A 1006 -66.86 14.07 53.96
C LYS A 1006 -67.92 13.60 52.95
N LYS A 1007 -67.53 13.45 51.68
CA LYS A 1007 -68.43 12.96 50.62
C LYS A 1007 -68.86 11.51 50.88
N THR A 1008 -67.93 10.67 51.32
CA THR A 1008 -68.18 9.26 51.66
C THR A 1008 -69.09 9.12 52.89
N GLN A 1009 -68.83 9.92 53.94
CA GLN A 1009 -69.72 10.07 55.10
C GLN A 1009 -71.13 10.50 54.69
N LYS A 1010 -71.25 11.51 53.82
CA LYS A 1010 -72.55 11.96 53.33
C LYS A 1010 -73.29 10.87 52.54
N LEU A 1011 -72.61 10.12 51.68
CA LEU A 1011 -73.21 9.04 50.89
C LEU A 1011 -73.71 7.87 51.76
N TYR A 1012 -73.03 7.59 52.87
CA TYR A 1012 -73.44 6.59 53.85
C TYR A 1012 -74.62 7.07 54.71
N PHE A 1013 -74.48 8.22 55.38
CA PHE A 1013 -75.47 8.69 56.36
C PHE A 1013 -76.75 9.32 55.76
N SER A 1014 -76.67 9.93 54.57
CA SER A 1014 -77.82 10.64 53.97
C SER A 1014 -78.44 9.95 52.75
N GLY A 1015 -77.74 8.98 52.14
CA GLY A 1015 -78.16 8.37 50.88
C GLY A 1015 -78.37 6.85 50.93
N SER A 1016 -77.93 6.15 51.99
CA SER A 1016 -77.91 4.67 52.07
C SER A 1016 -77.35 3.99 50.80
N LYS A 1017 -76.40 4.63 50.10
CA LYS A 1017 -75.90 4.16 48.79
C LYS A 1017 -74.66 3.25 48.87
N ILE A 1018 -74.13 3.05 50.07
CA ILE A 1018 -72.87 2.32 50.30
C ILE A 1018 -73.06 1.42 51.53
N GLU A 1019 -72.61 0.18 51.45
CA GLU A 1019 -72.64 -0.78 52.57
C GLU A 1019 -71.68 -0.36 53.69
N THR A 1020 -72.04 -0.67 54.94
CA THR A 1020 -71.29 -0.30 56.15
C THR A 1020 -69.82 -0.73 56.09
N ARG A 1021 -69.58 -1.97 55.66
CA ARG A 1021 -68.22 -2.53 55.57
C ARG A 1021 -67.35 -1.84 54.51
N ILE A 1022 -67.95 -1.48 53.36
CA ILE A 1022 -67.26 -0.73 52.29
C ILE A 1022 -66.98 0.71 52.74
N TYR A 1023 -67.94 1.32 53.44
CA TYR A 1023 -67.79 2.64 54.02
C TYR A 1023 -66.65 2.72 55.05
N GLU A 1024 -66.60 1.75 55.98
CA GLU A 1024 -65.53 1.65 56.99
C GLU A 1024 -64.16 1.45 56.35
N ASN A 1025 -64.05 0.57 55.35
CA ASN A 1025 -62.80 0.32 54.64
C ASN A 1025 -62.31 1.56 53.86
N MET A 1026 -63.21 2.27 53.16
CA MET A 1026 -62.85 3.51 52.46
C MET A 1026 -62.40 4.60 53.42
N LEU A 1027 -63.09 4.77 54.56
CA LEU A 1027 -62.68 5.74 55.57
C LEU A 1027 -61.33 5.38 56.19
N ARG A 1028 -61.10 4.10 56.50
CA ARG A 1028 -59.82 3.61 57.01
C ARG A 1028 -58.70 3.93 56.01
N SER A 1029 -58.88 3.59 54.73
CA SER A 1029 -57.90 3.86 53.68
C SER A 1029 -57.63 5.36 53.47
N TYR A 1030 -58.67 6.20 53.46
CA TYR A 1030 -58.49 7.66 53.38
C TYR A 1030 -57.78 8.22 54.60
N SER A 1031 -58.04 7.67 55.80
CA SER A 1031 -57.38 8.09 57.03
C SER A 1031 -55.91 7.70 57.08
N GLU A 1032 -55.56 6.47 56.67
CA GLU A 1032 -54.19 5.98 56.56
C GLU A 1032 -53.40 6.86 55.58
N ARG A 1033 -53.98 7.13 54.39
CA ARG A 1033 -53.33 7.97 53.39
C ARG A 1033 -53.17 9.41 53.85
N LEU A 1034 -54.16 9.95 54.55
CA LEU A 1034 -54.08 11.29 55.12
C LEU A 1034 -52.95 11.37 56.16
N SER A 1035 -52.80 10.34 56.99
CA SER A 1035 -51.72 10.25 57.98
C SER A 1035 -50.34 10.26 57.32
N GLU A 1036 -50.13 9.46 56.26
CA GLU A 1036 -48.86 9.47 55.51
C GLU A 1036 -48.55 10.82 54.87
N VAL A 1037 -49.57 11.52 54.36
CA VAL A 1037 -49.41 12.84 53.72
C VAL A 1037 -49.07 13.89 54.79
N GLU A 1038 -49.72 13.85 55.94
CA GLU A 1038 -49.44 14.74 57.08
C GLU A 1038 -48.03 14.48 57.67
N GLU A 1039 -47.58 13.23 57.73
CA GLU A 1039 -46.20 12.86 58.11
C GLU A 1039 -45.16 13.42 57.12
N LYS A 1040 -45.44 13.30 55.81
CA LYS A 1040 -44.58 13.89 54.76
C LYS A 1040 -44.54 15.41 54.81
N LEU A 1041 -45.64 16.06 55.24
CA LEU A 1041 -45.65 17.51 55.47
C LEU A 1041 -44.82 17.88 56.71
N ALA A 1042 -44.95 17.13 57.80
CA ALA A 1042 -44.19 17.35 59.03
C ALA A 1042 -42.67 17.17 58.81
N THR A 1043 -42.27 16.16 58.03
CA THR A 1043 -40.85 15.95 57.67
C THR A 1043 -40.29 17.07 56.80
N ILE A 1044 -41.08 17.61 55.87
CA ILE A 1044 -40.67 18.77 55.06
C ILE A 1044 -40.52 20.03 55.93
N ASP A 1045 -41.43 20.26 56.86
CA ASP A 1045 -41.35 21.38 57.81
C ASP A 1045 -40.17 21.22 58.78
N ALA A 1046 -39.88 19.99 59.21
CA ALA A 1046 -38.67 19.65 60.00
C ALA A 1046 -37.38 19.91 59.19
N GLN A 1047 -37.32 19.51 57.92
CA GLN A 1047 -36.16 19.77 57.06
C GLN A 1047 -35.94 21.27 56.80
N LYS A 1048 -37.03 22.04 56.64
CA LYS A 1048 -36.93 23.51 56.50
C LYS A 1048 -36.43 24.18 57.77
N THR A 1049 -36.91 23.75 58.93
CA THR A 1049 -36.46 24.28 60.22
C THR A 1049 -35.01 23.90 60.53
N LEU A 1050 -34.56 22.70 60.13
CA LEU A 1050 -33.16 22.28 60.23
C LEU A 1050 -32.24 23.05 59.27
N ARG A 1051 -32.65 23.28 58.02
CA ARG A 1051 -31.91 24.13 57.05
C ARG A 1051 -31.85 25.58 57.50
N ALA A 1052 -32.93 26.12 58.07
CA ALA A 1052 -32.95 27.47 58.63
C ALA A 1052 -32.02 27.63 59.86
N ARG A 1053 -31.72 26.52 60.55
CA ARG A 1053 -30.74 26.45 61.65
C ARG A 1053 -29.32 26.11 61.20
N GLY A 1054 -29.05 26.08 59.89
CA GLY A 1054 -27.70 25.94 59.33
C GLY A 1054 -27.16 24.50 59.22
N PHE A 1055 -27.96 23.48 59.55
CA PHE A 1055 -27.56 22.09 59.35
C PHE A 1055 -27.71 21.71 57.87
N LYS A 1056 -26.61 21.29 57.23
CA LYS A 1056 -26.66 20.66 55.89
C LYS A 1056 -27.13 19.21 56.06
N ILE A 1057 -28.30 18.91 55.49
CA ILE A 1057 -28.83 17.55 55.31
C ILE A 1057 -28.68 17.20 53.85
#